data_AF-A0A849WX55-F1
#
_entry.id   AF-A0A849WX55-F1
#
_cell.length_a   1.000
_cell.length_b   1.000
_cell.length_c   1.000
_cell.angle_alpha   90.00
_cell.angle_beta   90.00
_cell.angle_gamma   90.00
#
_symmetry.space_group_name_H-M   'P 1'
#
loop_
_entity.id
_entity.type
_entity.pdbx_description
1 polymer ?
#
loop_
_entity_poly.entity_id
_entity_poly.type
_entity_poly.pdbx_seq_one_letter_code
_entity_poly.pdbx_strand_id
1 'polypeptide(L)'
;MDQINQLVIFGQRGVGKTSFLNRLKHYWKHSEFKFLDLDQEIEKLTGKTNSEIFANEGEAAFRKYEWDIFNSLINNHNKLVLTLGGGFPVEKIPKEIYCLWLQRFSDESGRIFTDRPRLNPELTDLEEFLLRSKTRAIQFRKRADEIYFVSEGLDYPNTIEENIFNSKFLFQNFYLTLSEENYEHKLFLKKIGMSGFELRDDLLSHEKMYDLIKLLSPQHLILSFRDIKQAKKSFEVFDHIRLQCSSFSKNHIFIDWAIELGPPDLTSSLKPNTISLHEFLPGEGLDLFLKRLENYTHNFSAALSRPHLKASPVISTWKELIMLWEWQRKDPLNRSILPRSPNGQWSWFRQLMSLKQKINFWKVSQGSAFDQPTLYQTQALPQKISTWAALLGKPVAHSKTPIEQQSFFHFYKMPIFAIELSEEDFSLAIPFLFQLGLRAAAVTSPLKLKAFQLVTENHHELMRQTTTENVPALNPEALEFKSINTLILTTNSEKPNGFEVIGTNTDVDGFAKSVEFIEEKNSIRIAIWGGGGTLPIIKKILPHSIEFSVRSGKERDSKEILKNPEILIWAAAPDAEPPSDFIKDPTLVIDLNYKESSLARAYAKSIKAKYISGNLMFKEQAKKQREFWLPLSHLFTTNK
;
A
#
# COMPACT_ATOMS: atom_id res chain seq x y z
N MET A 1 -25.09 0.71 8.46
CA MET A 1 -24.74 1.94 9.19
C MET A 1 -25.81 2.37 10.19
N ASP A 2 -27.04 1.89 10.06
CA ASP A 2 -28.20 2.31 10.85
C ASP A 2 -28.11 2.09 12.37
N GLN A 3 -27.03 1.45 12.86
CA GLN A 3 -26.77 1.25 14.29
C GLN A 3 -25.65 2.14 14.86
N ILE A 4 -24.83 2.82 14.03
CA ILE A 4 -23.77 3.70 14.53
C ILE A 4 -24.36 5.11 14.65
N ASN A 5 -24.39 5.63 15.87
CA ASN A 5 -24.83 6.98 16.18
C ASN A 5 -23.64 7.94 16.34
N GLN A 6 -22.51 7.44 16.84
CA GLN A 6 -21.31 8.21 17.06
C GLN A 6 -20.10 7.45 16.55
N LEU A 7 -19.30 8.10 15.71
CA LEU A 7 -18.04 7.60 15.16
C LEU A 7 -16.90 8.51 15.62
N VAL A 8 -15.98 7.95 16.39
CA VAL A 8 -14.75 8.63 16.81
C VAL A 8 -13.58 8.09 16.00
N ILE A 9 -12.77 8.98 15.46
CA ILE A 9 -11.68 8.66 14.54
C ILE A 9 -10.37 9.11 15.17
N PHE A 10 -9.45 8.17 15.35
CA PHE A 10 -8.11 8.45 15.87
C PHE A 10 -7.01 7.78 15.04
N GLY A 11 -5.78 8.18 15.29
CA GLY A 11 -4.60 7.70 14.59
C GLY A 11 -3.43 8.66 14.76
N GLN A 12 -2.26 8.30 14.23
CA GLN A 12 -1.06 9.12 14.37
C GLN A 12 -1.22 10.50 13.72
N ARG A 13 -0.43 11.48 14.18
CA ARG A 13 -0.35 12.79 13.50
C ARG A 13 0.17 12.56 12.06
N GLY A 14 -0.37 13.31 11.11
CA GLY A 14 -0.03 13.17 9.69
C GLY A 14 -0.72 12.01 8.96
N VAL A 15 -1.47 11.13 9.64
CA VAL A 15 -2.13 9.98 8.97
C VAL A 15 -3.25 10.41 8.00
N GLY A 16 -3.68 11.68 8.08
CA GLY A 16 -4.69 12.26 7.22
C GLY A 16 -6.10 12.30 7.82
N LYS A 17 -6.25 12.32 9.15
CA LYS A 17 -7.55 12.39 9.85
C LYS A 17 -8.47 13.49 9.32
N THR A 18 -7.98 14.72 9.21
CA THR A 18 -8.77 15.86 8.73
C THR A 18 -9.18 15.69 7.25
N SER A 19 -8.28 15.19 6.40
CA SER A 19 -8.62 14.85 5.01
C SER A 19 -9.68 13.74 4.96
N PHE A 20 -9.55 12.72 5.80
CA PHE A 20 -10.51 11.63 5.91
C PHE A 20 -11.89 12.10 6.40
N LEU A 21 -11.94 13.00 7.40
CA LEU A 21 -13.19 13.61 7.87
C LEU A 21 -13.90 14.35 6.73
N ASN A 22 -13.16 15.11 5.91
CA ASN A 22 -13.70 15.79 4.74
C ASN A 22 -14.25 14.81 3.68
N ARG A 23 -13.60 13.65 3.49
CA ARG A 23 -14.11 12.60 2.61
C ARG A 23 -15.37 11.94 3.15
N LEU A 24 -15.42 11.62 4.45
CA LEU A 24 -16.65 11.12 5.08
C LEU A 24 -17.81 12.11 4.97
N LYS A 25 -17.54 13.40 5.18
CA LYS A 25 -18.54 14.47 4.96
C LYS A 25 -19.06 14.49 3.53
N HIS A 26 -18.21 14.20 2.54
CA HIS A 26 -18.63 14.07 1.15
C HIS A 26 -19.53 12.83 0.94
N TYR A 27 -19.11 11.67 1.45
CA TYR A 27 -19.83 10.39 1.31
C TYR A 27 -21.19 10.39 2.00
N TRP A 28 -21.30 11.08 3.13
CA TRP A 28 -22.52 11.14 3.95
C TRP A 28 -23.14 12.54 3.95
N LYS A 29 -23.00 13.29 2.86
CA LYS A 29 -23.51 14.66 2.72
C LYS A 29 -25.03 14.81 2.95
N HIS A 30 -25.78 13.72 2.80
CA HIS A 30 -27.23 13.66 3.03
C HIS A 30 -27.61 13.01 4.37
N SER A 31 -26.62 12.77 5.23
CA SER A 31 -26.85 12.22 6.57
C SER A 31 -27.04 13.34 7.61
N GLU A 32 -27.60 12.97 8.75
CA GLU A 32 -27.77 13.87 9.90
C GLU A 32 -26.49 14.02 10.76
N PHE A 33 -25.38 13.42 10.34
CA PHE A 33 -24.13 13.48 11.09
C PHE A 33 -23.52 14.87 11.08
N LYS A 34 -23.11 15.33 12.27
CA LYS A 34 -22.14 16.43 12.39
C LYS A 34 -20.73 15.89 12.19
N PHE A 35 -19.90 16.62 11.46
CA PHE A 35 -18.50 16.27 11.20
C PHE A 35 -17.63 17.33 11.85
N LEU A 36 -16.94 16.96 12.94
CA LEU A 36 -16.13 17.87 13.74
C LEU A 36 -14.71 17.34 13.88
N ASP A 37 -13.75 18.26 13.96
CA ASP A 37 -12.37 17.97 14.32
C ASP A 37 -12.11 18.57 15.70
N LEU A 38 -11.69 17.75 16.66
CA LEU A 38 -11.55 18.18 18.05
C LEU A 38 -10.53 19.32 18.19
N ASP A 39 -9.41 19.25 17.45
CA ASP A 39 -8.39 20.30 17.50
C ASP A 39 -8.96 21.63 16.98
N GLN A 40 -9.85 21.61 15.98
CA GLN A 40 -10.53 22.82 15.48
C GLN A 40 -11.59 23.36 16.46
N GLU A 41 -12.36 22.47 17.10
CA GLU A 41 -13.36 22.90 18.09
C GLU A 41 -12.71 23.45 19.38
N ILE A 42 -11.53 22.96 19.77
CA ILE A 42 -10.73 23.57 20.85
C ILE A 42 -10.35 25.00 20.48
N GLU A 43 -9.79 25.23 19.30
CA GLU A 43 -9.36 26.58 18.89
C GLU A 43 -10.55 27.54 18.82
N LYS A 44 -11.68 27.06 18.29
CA LYS A 44 -12.92 27.84 18.19
C LYS A 44 -13.53 28.19 19.55
N LEU A 45 -13.55 27.26 20.50
CA LEU A 45 -14.18 27.48 21.81
C LEU A 45 -13.27 28.25 22.79
N THR A 46 -11.95 28.11 22.66
CA THR A 46 -10.97 28.84 23.50
C THR A 46 -10.58 30.20 22.92
N GLY A 47 -10.76 30.41 21.61
CA GLY A 47 -10.28 31.59 20.90
C GLY A 47 -8.75 31.63 20.74
N LYS A 48 -8.05 30.52 21.03
CA LYS A 48 -6.59 30.40 21.00
C LYS A 48 -6.19 29.24 20.09
N THR A 49 -5.14 29.41 19.32
CA THR A 49 -4.55 28.29 18.55
C THR A 49 -3.99 27.24 19.50
N ASN A 50 -3.92 26.00 19.03
CA ASN A 50 -3.32 24.92 19.83
C ASN A 50 -1.87 25.26 20.21
N SER A 51 -1.10 25.86 19.29
CA SER A 51 0.26 26.33 19.56
C SER A 51 0.34 27.36 20.68
N GLU A 52 -0.60 28.32 20.75
CA GLU A 52 -0.68 29.30 21.83
C GLU A 52 -1.03 28.64 23.17
N ILE A 53 -1.95 27.67 23.18
CA ILE A 53 -2.30 26.92 24.40
C ILE A 53 -1.06 26.18 24.92
N PHE A 54 -0.32 25.48 24.05
CA PHE A 54 0.90 24.77 24.45
C PHE A 54 1.99 25.73 24.95
N ALA A 55 2.16 26.89 24.31
CA ALA A 55 3.19 27.86 24.69
C ALA A 55 2.87 28.61 25.99
N ASN A 56 1.60 28.98 26.22
CA ASN A 56 1.20 29.86 27.32
C ASN A 56 0.64 29.10 28.53
N GLU A 57 0.00 27.94 28.32
CA GLU A 57 -0.72 27.18 29.36
C GLU A 57 -0.17 25.76 29.56
N GLY A 58 0.62 25.25 28.62
CA GLY A 58 1.27 23.94 28.67
C GLY A 58 0.39 22.76 28.29
N GLU A 59 1.00 21.57 28.19
CA GLU A 59 0.32 20.34 27.74
C GLU A 59 -0.83 19.93 28.69
N ALA A 60 -0.67 20.10 29.99
CA ALA A 60 -1.69 19.70 30.97
C ALA A 60 -3.02 20.47 30.78
N ALA A 61 -2.95 21.77 30.51
CA ALA A 61 -4.13 22.58 30.20
C ALA A 61 -4.77 22.14 28.87
N PHE A 62 -3.96 21.90 27.84
CA PHE A 62 -4.45 21.36 26.57
C PHE A 62 -5.19 20.03 26.75
N ARG A 63 -4.66 19.10 27.57
CA ARG A 63 -5.34 17.81 27.85
C ARG A 63 -6.67 18.00 28.58
N LYS A 64 -6.78 19.02 29.43
CA LYS A 64 -8.05 19.35 30.08
C LYS A 64 -9.07 19.86 29.05
N TYR A 65 -8.68 20.80 28.19
CA TYR A 65 -9.55 21.28 27.11
C TYR A 65 -9.98 20.16 26.15
N GLU A 66 -9.06 19.29 25.72
CA GLU A 66 -9.38 18.11 24.90
C GLU A 66 -10.48 17.26 25.54
N TRP A 67 -10.35 16.96 26.84
CA TRP A 67 -11.29 16.08 27.54
C TRP A 67 -12.65 16.74 27.79
N ASP A 68 -12.65 17.99 28.26
CA ASP A 68 -13.88 18.72 28.58
C ASP A 68 -14.72 18.97 27.31
N ILE A 69 -14.07 19.38 26.21
CA ILE A 69 -14.73 19.63 24.93
C ILE A 69 -15.17 18.32 24.28
N PHE A 70 -14.36 17.25 24.33
CA PHE A 70 -14.77 15.93 23.86
C PHE A 70 -16.07 15.47 24.53
N ASN A 71 -16.14 15.52 25.87
CA ASN A 71 -17.35 15.11 26.60
C ASN A 71 -18.56 15.98 26.25
N SER A 72 -18.36 17.29 26.11
CA SER A 72 -19.42 18.20 25.67
C SER A 72 -19.96 17.80 24.29
N LEU A 73 -19.07 17.54 23.31
CA LEU A 73 -19.48 17.18 21.95
C LEU A 73 -20.20 15.82 21.90
N ILE A 74 -19.67 14.81 22.60
CA ILE A 74 -20.29 13.48 22.68
C ILE A 74 -21.68 13.56 23.33
N ASN A 75 -21.84 14.31 24.43
CA ASN A 75 -23.12 14.37 25.13
C ASN A 75 -24.17 15.23 24.41
N ASN A 76 -23.74 16.24 23.64
CA ASN A 76 -24.64 17.17 22.97
C ASN A 76 -25.06 16.73 21.55
N HIS A 77 -24.45 15.68 21.00
CA HIS A 77 -24.69 15.26 19.61
C HIS A 77 -24.94 13.76 19.46
N ASN A 78 -26.19 13.40 19.15
CA ASN A 78 -26.60 12.00 18.92
C ASN A 78 -26.08 11.43 17.59
N LYS A 79 -25.81 12.28 16.58
CA LYS A 79 -25.24 11.90 15.28
C LYS A 79 -23.94 12.66 15.05
N LEU A 80 -22.80 12.04 15.37
CA LEU A 80 -21.50 12.71 15.37
C LEU A 80 -20.40 11.85 14.75
N VAL A 81 -19.59 12.49 13.92
CA VAL A 81 -18.28 12.03 13.45
C VAL A 81 -17.24 12.99 13.99
N LEU A 82 -16.35 12.49 14.84
CA LEU A 82 -15.35 13.31 15.53
C LEU A 82 -13.94 12.77 15.28
N THR A 83 -13.04 13.59 14.71
CA THR A 83 -11.61 13.28 14.68
C THR A 83 -10.91 13.79 15.93
N LEU A 84 -9.98 12.99 16.47
CA LEU A 84 -9.21 13.32 17.67
C LEU A 84 -7.74 13.63 17.36
N GLY A 85 -7.14 14.49 18.18
CA GLY A 85 -5.70 14.73 18.19
C GLY A 85 -4.91 13.44 18.43
N GLY A 86 -3.72 13.32 17.79
CA GLY A 86 -2.93 12.08 17.85
C GLY A 86 -2.40 11.71 19.24
N GLY A 87 -2.54 12.60 20.24
CA GLY A 87 -2.15 12.36 21.63
C GLY A 87 -3.31 12.12 22.58
N PHE A 88 -4.56 12.11 22.10
CA PHE A 88 -5.75 11.97 22.94
C PHE A 88 -5.75 10.61 23.70
N PRO A 89 -6.16 10.57 24.98
CA PRO A 89 -6.23 9.33 25.77
C PRO A 89 -7.42 8.45 25.36
N VAL A 90 -7.25 7.68 24.28
CA VAL A 90 -8.34 6.90 23.66
C VAL A 90 -8.95 5.84 24.59
N GLU A 91 -8.18 5.36 25.55
CA GLU A 91 -8.64 4.39 26.56
C GLU A 91 -9.78 4.92 27.44
N LYS A 92 -9.97 6.25 27.50
CA LYS A 92 -11.06 6.88 28.24
C LYS A 92 -12.37 6.97 27.44
N ILE A 93 -12.35 6.67 26.14
CA ILE A 93 -13.55 6.77 25.29
C ILE A 93 -14.53 5.65 25.68
N PRO A 94 -15.80 5.96 26.02
CA PRO A 94 -16.83 4.96 26.37
C PRO A 94 -16.95 3.84 25.34
N LYS A 95 -17.16 2.59 25.77
CA LYS A 95 -17.14 1.40 24.89
C LYS A 95 -18.32 1.36 23.90
N GLU A 96 -19.37 2.11 24.19
CA GLU A 96 -20.58 2.20 23.37
C GLU A 96 -20.37 3.06 22.11
N ILE A 97 -19.32 3.90 22.11
CA ILE A 97 -18.96 4.75 20.97
C ILE A 97 -18.14 3.94 19.99
N TYR A 98 -18.51 3.98 18.71
CA TYR A 98 -17.76 3.28 17.67
C TYR A 98 -16.46 4.02 17.34
N CYS A 99 -15.32 3.33 17.43
CA CYS A 99 -14.00 3.89 17.18
C CYS A 99 -13.31 3.31 15.95
N LEU A 100 -12.90 4.20 15.06
CA LEU A 100 -12.11 3.89 13.88
C LEU A 100 -10.66 4.33 14.08
N TRP A 101 -9.74 3.38 14.00
CA TRP A 101 -8.31 3.67 13.94
C TRP A 101 -7.84 3.77 12.49
N LEU A 102 -7.47 4.98 12.08
CA LEU A 102 -6.80 5.23 10.81
C LEU A 102 -5.31 4.93 10.92
N GLN A 103 -4.81 4.16 9.95
CA GLN A 103 -3.40 3.82 9.80
C GLN A 103 -2.94 3.97 8.36
N ARG A 104 -1.64 4.17 8.20
CA ARG A 104 -0.93 4.08 6.92
C ARG A 104 0.27 3.16 7.08
N PHE A 105 0.63 2.44 6.02
CA PHE A 105 1.87 1.65 6.04
C PHE A 105 3.10 2.53 6.23
N SER A 106 3.08 3.77 5.71
CA SER A 106 4.15 4.75 5.94
C SER A 106 4.30 5.22 7.39
N ASP A 107 3.34 4.96 8.28
CA ASP A 107 3.45 5.35 9.71
C ASP A 107 4.68 4.70 10.37
N GLU A 108 5.10 3.52 9.90
CA GLU A 108 6.30 2.81 10.38
C GLU A 108 7.61 3.54 10.05
N SER A 109 7.64 4.31 8.96
CA SER A 109 8.81 5.12 8.57
C SER A 109 8.94 6.42 9.36
N GLY A 110 7.90 6.79 10.10
CA GLY A 110 7.86 8.02 10.88
C GLY A 110 7.59 9.29 10.05
N ARG A 111 7.42 10.42 10.74
CA ARG A 111 7.15 11.73 10.14
C ARG A 111 7.85 12.85 10.90
N ILE A 112 8.33 13.84 10.17
CA ILE A 112 8.95 15.05 10.69
C ILE A 112 8.04 16.25 10.40
N PHE A 113 7.67 16.96 11.46
CA PHE A 113 6.78 18.11 11.41
C PHE A 113 7.56 19.41 11.59
N THR A 114 7.46 20.31 10.60
CA THR A 114 8.14 21.62 10.60
C THR A 114 7.45 22.65 11.50
N ASP A 115 6.18 22.42 11.84
CA ASP A 115 5.28 23.37 12.51
C ASP A 115 5.12 23.11 14.03
N ARG A 116 5.78 22.09 14.58
CA ARG A 116 5.59 21.67 15.98
C ARG A 116 6.90 21.73 16.77
N PRO A 117 6.94 22.36 17.95
CA PRO A 117 8.10 22.26 18.84
C PRO A 117 8.27 20.81 19.35
N ARG A 118 9.53 20.41 19.59
CA ARG A 118 9.84 19.12 20.23
C ARG A 118 9.44 19.20 21.70
N LEU A 119 8.83 18.13 22.22
CA LEU A 119 8.53 18.03 23.65
C LEU A 119 9.71 17.41 24.40
N ASN A 120 10.52 16.60 23.71
CA ASN A 120 11.74 15.97 24.24
C ASN A 120 12.97 16.50 23.47
N PRO A 121 13.68 17.52 23.98
CA PRO A 121 14.81 18.15 23.28
C PRO A 121 15.96 17.18 22.97
N GLU A 122 16.11 16.11 23.76
CA GLU A 122 17.14 15.08 23.64
C GLU A 122 16.94 14.13 22.44
N LEU A 123 15.72 14.06 21.90
CA LEU A 123 15.40 13.17 20.78
C LEU A 123 15.32 13.97 19.47
N THR A 124 15.72 13.37 18.36
CA THR A 124 15.38 13.91 17.04
C THR A 124 13.86 13.89 16.83
N ASP A 125 13.35 14.73 15.92
CA ASP A 125 11.91 14.74 15.57
C ASP A 125 11.39 13.35 15.18
N LEU A 126 12.21 12.58 14.45
CA LEU A 126 11.86 11.25 13.97
C LEU A 126 11.83 10.22 15.11
N GLU A 127 12.84 10.21 15.97
CA GLU A 127 12.88 9.32 17.14
C GLU A 127 11.73 9.60 18.10
N GLU A 128 11.43 10.87 18.38
CA GLU A 128 10.30 11.24 19.21
C GLU A 128 8.98 10.73 18.61
N PHE A 129 8.79 10.89 17.29
CA PHE A 129 7.62 10.38 16.60
C PHE A 129 7.50 8.85 16.73
N LEU A 130 8.58 8.12 16.44
CA LEU A 130 8.57 6.66 16.43
C LEU A 130 8.32 6.10 17.84
N LEU A 131 8.95 6.67 18.86
CA LEU A 131 8.75 6.28 20.26
C LEU A 131 7.29 6.48 20.71
N ARG A 132 6.72 7.65 20.43
CA ARG A 132 5.32 7.95 20.75
C ARG A 132 4.35 7.12 19.91
N SER A 133 4.68 6.83 18.66
CA SER A 133 3.81 6.05 17.79
C SER A 133 3.69 4.61 18.26
N LYS A 134 4.81 3.98 18.66
CA LYS A 134 4.83 2.63 19.23
C LYS A 134 3.98 2.52 20.50
N THR A 135 4.14 3.47 21.43
CA THR A 135 3.38 3.47 22.69
C THR A 135 1.88 3.69 22.46
N ARG A 136 1.50 4.63 21.59
CA ARG A 136 0.10 4.90 21.24
C ARG A 136 -0.56 3.76 20.49
N ALA A 137 0.14 3.09 19.59
CA ALA A 137 -0.40 1.99 18.79
C ALA A 137 -1.00 0.86 19.68
N ILE A 138 -0.43 0.62 20.86
CA ILE A 138 -0.95 -0.36 21.83
C ILE A 138 -2.35 0.06 22.31
N GLN A 139 -2.53 1.33 22.71
CA GLN A 139 -3.82 1.83 23.18
C GLN A 139 -4.83 1.98 22.04
N PHE A 140 -4.36 2.43 20.88
CA PHE A 140 -5.17 2.51 19.67
C PHE A 140 -5.72 1.14 19.28
N ARG A 141 -4.89 0.09 19.26
CA ARG A 141 -5.34 -1.27 18.98
C ARG A 141 -6.38 -1.76 19.98
N LYS A 142 -6.14 -1.56 21.28
CA LYS A 142 -7.06 -1.99 22.34
C LYS A 142 -8.41 -1.28 22.28
N ARG A 143 -8.44 -0.01 21.88
CA ARG A 143 -9.69 0.76 21.83
C ARG A 143 -10.43 0.62 20.50
N ALA A 144 -9.74 0.40 19.38
CA ALA A 144 -10.36 0.44 18.07
C ALA A 144 -11.43 -0.64 17.87
N ASP A 145 -12.58 -0.25 17.34
CA ASP A 145 -13.60 -1.18 16.85
C ASP A 145 -13.32 -1.58 15.40
N GLU A 146 -12.78 -0.66 14.59
CA GLU A 146 -12.36 -0.87 13.21
C GLU A 146 -10.95 -0.33 12.98
N ILE A 147 -10.15 -1.06 12.20
CA ILE A 147 -8.84 -0.61 11.72
C ILE A 147 -8.95 -0.40 10.22
N TYR A 148 -8.66 0.81 9.76
CA TYR A 148 -8.69 1.15 8.34
C TYR A 148 -7.34 1.68 7.85
N PHE A 149 -6.74 0.94 6.92
CA PHE A 149 -5.51 1.33 6.23
C PHE A 149 -5.84 2.25 5.07
N VAL A 150 -5.50 3.52 5.22
CA VAL A 150 -5.66 4.52 4.18
C VAL A 150 -4.57 4.33 3.14
N SER A 151 -4.95 4.25 1.87
CA SER A 151 -3.97 4.13 0.78
C SER A 151 -3.07 5.35 0.66
N GLU A 152 -1.81 5.14 0.30
CA GLU A 152 -0.82 6.22 0.16
C GLU A 152 -1.20 7.21 -0.93
N GLY A 153 -1.26 8.50 -0.57
CA GLY A 153 -1.69 9.55 -1.49
C GLY A 153 -3.20 9.79 -1.57
N LEU A 154 -4.04 8.99 -0.89
CA LEU A 154 -5.48 9.22 -0.89
C LEU A 154 -5.87 10.46 -0.07
N ASP A 155 -6.21 11.54 -0.79
CA ASP A 155 -6.64 12.83 -0.25
C ASP A 155 -7.95 13.37 -0.84
N TYR A 156 -8.56 12.67 -1.82
CA TYR A 156 -9.79 13.05 -2.50
C TYR A 156 -10.92 12.02 -2.29
N PRO A 157 -12.21 12.44 -2.33
CA PRO A 157 -13.34 11.51 -2.28
C PRO A 157 -13.36 10.57 -3.49
N ASN A 158 -13.60 9.28 -3.27
CA ASN A 158 -13.77 8.31 -4.34
C ASN A 158 -14.82 7.25 -4.00
N THR A 159 -15.35 6.60 -5.03
CA THR A 159 -16.42 5.61 -4.90
C THR A 159 -15.98 4.31 -4.22
N ILE A 160 -14.69 3.99 -4.23
CA ILE A 160 -14.14 2.77 -3.62
C ILE A 160 -14.23 2.88 -2.10
N GLU A 161 -13.70 3.96 -1.53
CA GLU A 161 -13.77 4.24 -0.09
C GLU A 161 -15.21 4.53 0.36
N GLU A 162 -15.98 5.29 -0.44
CA GLU A 162 -17.40 5.52 -0.19
C GLU A 162 -18.17 4.19 -0.01
N ASN A 163 -17.94 3.23 -0.90
CA ASN A 163 -18.58 1.92 -0.84
C ASN A 163 -18.19 1.15 0.42
N ILE A 164 -16.92 1.18 0.83
CA ILE A 164 -16.44 0.54 2.08
C ILE A 164 -17.20 1.09 3.29
N PHE A 165 -17.31 2.41 3.38
CA PHE A 165 -17.98 3.05 4.50
C PHE A 165 -19.49 2.84 4.44
N ASN A 166 -20.09 2.86 3.25
CA ASN A 166 -21.51 2.53 3.07
C ASN A 166 -21.81 1.02 3.13
N SER A 167 -20.83 0.18 3.51
CA SER A 167 -20.97 -1.28 3.65
C SER A 167 -21.41 -1.97 2.34
N LYS A 168 -21.01 -1.42 1.19
CA LYS A 168 -21.24 -1.95 -0.16
C LYS A 168 -20.00 -2.68 -0.66
N PHE A 169 -19.84 -3.94 -0.27
CA PHE A 169 -18.72 -4.77 -0.71
C PHE A 169 -19.01 -5.40 -2.08
N LEU A 170 -18.13 -5.16 -3.06
CA LEU A 170 -18.34 -5.56 -4.46
C LEU A 170 -17.48 -6.74 -4.91
N PHE A 171 -16.63 -7.25 -4.02
CA PHE A 171 -15.76 -8.39 -4.29
C PHE A 171 -16.40 -9.72 -3.91
N GLN A 172 -16.06 -10.78 -4.63
CA GLN A 172 -16.52 -12.15 -4.39
C GLN A 172 -15.30 -13.07 -4.20
N ASN A 173 -15.50 -14.24 -3.59
CA ASN A 173 -14.44 -15.26 -3.39
C ASN A 173 -13.24 -14.77 -2.55
N PHE A 174 -13.46 -13.79 -1.68
CA PHE A 174 -12.49 -13.34 -0.69
C PHE A 174 -12.96 -13.72 0.71
N TYR A 175 -12.02 -14.25 1.49
CA TYR A 175 -12.24 -14.70 2.85
C TYR A 175 -11.40 -13.88 3.83
N LEU A 176 -11.99 -13.47 4.94
CA LEU A 176 -11.25 -12.95 6.08
C LEU A 176 -10.90 -14.12 7.01
N THR A 177 -9.62 -14.38 7.22
CA THR A 177 -9.16 -15.32 8.25
C THR A 177 -9.42 -14.72 9.62
N LEU A 178 -10.27 -15.37 10.41
CA LEU A 178 -10.61 -14.91 11.75
C LEU A 178 -9.55 -15.39 12.75
N SER A 179 -9.14 -14.48 13.63
CA SER A 179 -8.16 -14.70 14.69
C SER A 179 -8.64 -14.11 16.01
N GLU A 180 -7.92 -14.40 17.10
CA GLU A 180 -8.12 -13.78 18.41
C GLU A 180 -8.13 -12.23 18.34
N GLU A 181 -7.28 -11.62 17.49
CA GLU A 181 -7.30 -10.16 17.29
C GLU A 181 -8.62 -9.72 16.67
N ASN A 182 -9.12 -10.42 15.64
CA ASN A 182 -10.37 -10.03 14.99
C ASN A 182 -11.59 -10.23 15.88
N TYR A 183 -11.56 -11.21 16.78
CA TYR A 183 -12.65 -11.51 17.71
C TYR A 183 -13.04 -10.31 18.58
N GLU A 184 -12.08 -9.47 18.97
CA GLU A 184 -12.33 -8.28 19.78
C GLU A 184 -13.06 -7.16 19.00
N HIS A 185 -13.10 -7.25 17.66
CA HIS A 185 -13.64 -6.23 16.75
C HIS A 185 -15.03 -6.60 16.21
N LYS A 186 -15.92 -7.10 17.10
CA LYS A 186 -17.24 -7.68 16.72
C LYS A 186 -18.12 -6.73 15.90
N LEU A 187 -18.11 -5.43 16.22
CA LEU A 187 -18.92 -4.44 15.50
C LEU A 187 -18.47 -4.29 14.04
N PHE A 188 -17.16 -4.27 13.81
CA PHE A 188 -16.62 -4.28 12.45
C PHE A 188 -16.93 -5.59 11.73
N LEU A 189 -16.78 -6.76 12.38
CA LEU A 189 -17.11 -8.04 11.76
C LEU A 189 -18.59 -8.11 11.32
N LYS A 190 -19.52 -7.57 12.11
CA LYS A 190 -20.93 -7.43 11.70
C LYS A 190 -21.10 -6.54 10.47
N LYS A 191 -20.39 -5.41 10.41
CA LYS A 191 -20.42 -4.47 9.26
C LYS A 191 -20.04 -5.19 7.96
N ILE A 192 -19.07 -6.10 8.01
CA ILE A 192 -18.61 -6.90 6.86
C ILE A 192 -19.33 -8.27 6.75
N GLY A 193 -20.36 -8.53 7.56
CA GLY A 193 -20.88 -9.87 7.86
C GLY A 193 -21.39 -10.72 6.69
N MET A 194 -21.61 -10.12 5.51
CA MET A 194 -21.93 -10.84 4.27
C MET A 194 -20.70 -11.35 3.51
N SER A 195 -19.49 -11.10 4.01
CA SER A 195 -18.23 -11.57 3.42
C SER A 195 -18.00 -13.07 3.67
N GLY A 196 -17.04 -13.66 2.95
CA GLY A 196 -16.52 -14.97 3.30
C GLY A 196 -15.61 -14.91 4.53
N PHE A 197 -15.65 -15.95 5.36
CA PHE A 197 -14.79 -16.09 6.52
C PHE A 197 -14.05 -17.42 6.51
N GLU A 198 -12.82 -17.44 7.06
CA GLU A 198 -12.09 -18.67 7.36
C GLU A 198 -11.95 -18.82 8.87
N LEU A 199 -12.36 -19.98 9.39
CA LEU A 199 -12.09 -20.42 10.75
C LEU A 199 -10.91 -21.39 10.74
N ARG A 200 -9.93 -21.12 11.59
CA ARG A 200 -8.70 -21.91 11.74
C ARG A 200 -8.60 -22.43 13.16
N ASP A 201 -8.40 -23.73 13.31
CA ASP A 201 -8.32 -24.38 14.62
C ASP A 201 -7.03 -24.10 15.40
N ASP A 202 -6.03 -23.51 14.74
CA ASP A 202 -4.80 -23.03 15.38
C ASP A 202 -4.85 -21.53 15.77
N LEU A 203 -5.83 -20.77 15.28
CA LEU A 203 -5.93 -19.31 15.50
C LEU A 203 -7.10 -18.86 16.37
N LEU A 204 -8.05 -19.74 16.67
CA LEU A 204 -9.23 -19.44 17.46
C LEU A 204 -9.59 -20.60 18.39
N SER A 205 -10.03 -20.27 19.60
CA SER A 205 -10.66 -21.27 20.46
C SER A 205 -12.03 -21.70 19.93
N HIS A 206 -12.43 -22.95 20.22
CA HIS A 206 -13.72 -23.49 19.78
C HIS A 206 -14.92 -22.69 20.30
N GLU A 207 -14.85 -22.15 21.52
CA GLU A 207 -15.90 -21.29 22.09
C GLU A 207 -16.08 -20.01 21.27
N LYS A 208 -14.96 -19.36 20.92
CA LYS A 208 -14.97 -18.14 20.10
C LYS A 208 -15.47 -18.39 18.70
N MET A 209 -15.18 -19.56 18.10
CA MET A 209 -15.75 -19.93 16.82
C MET A 209 -17.28 -19.97 16.85
N TYR A 210 -17.90 -20.58 17.86
CA TYR A 210 -19.36 -20.61 17.99
C TYR A 210 -19.96 -19.22 18.15
N ASP A 211 -19.36 -18.39 18.99
CA ASP A 211 -19.81 -17.02 19.20
C ASP A 211 -19.75 -16.21 17.88
N LEU A 212 -18.65 -16.33 17.13
CA LEU A 212 -18.50 -15.65 15.83
C LEU A 212 -19.50 -16.17 14.79
N ILE A 213 -19.73 -17.47 14.70
CA ILE A 213 -20.71 -18.03 13.74
C ILE A 213 -22.12 -17.52 14.06
N LYS A 214 -22.50 -17.50 15.34
CA LYS A 214 -23.78 -16.94 15.78
C LYS A 214 -23.88 -15.44 15.51
N LEU A 215 -22.79 -14.71 15.69
CA LEU A 215 -22.70 -13.27 15.48
C LEU A 215 -22.85 -12.89 14.00
N LEU A 216 -22.18 -13.62 13.11
CA LEU A 216 -21.99 -13.25 11.72
C LEU A 216 -23.02 -13.88 10.78
N SER A 217 -23.51 -15.08 11.10
CA SER A 217 -24.37 -15.88 10.21
C SER A 217 -23.83 -15.90 8.76
N PRO A 218 -22.57 -16.34 8.56
CA PRO A 218 -21.84 -16.09 7.32
C PRO A 218 -22.44 -16.86 6.15
N GLN A 219 -22.44 -16.24 4.96
CA GLN A 219 -22.88 -16.90 3.73
C GLN A 219 -21.83 -17.84 3.16
N HIS A 220 -20.55 -17.53 3.34
CA HIS A 220 -19.42 -18.33 2.85
C HIS A 220 -18.43 -18.62 3.98
N LEU A 221 -18.01 -19.88 4.09
CA LEU A 221 -17.16 -20.32 5.18
C LEU A 221 -16.05 -21.26 4.68
N ILE A 222 -14.84 -21.10 5.21
CA ILE A 222 -13.78 -22.10 5.12
C ILE A 222 -13.52 -22.61 6.53
N LEU A 223 -13.59 -23.92 6.72
CA LEU A 223 -13.20 -24.61 7.94
C LEU A 223 -11.82 -25.23 7.71
N SER A 224 -10.79 -24.62 8.28
CA SER A 224 -9.38 -24.92 8.02
C SER A 224 -8.75 -25.67 9.19
N PHE A 225 -8.33 -26.90 8.93
CA PHE A 225 -7.57 -27.71 9.87
C PHE A 225 -6.08 -27.42 9.74
N ARG A 226 -5.42 -27.11 10.85
CA ARG A 226 -4.01 -26.74 10.97
C ARG A 226 -3.34 -27.28 12.24
N ASP A 227 -4.10 -27.66 13.26
CA ASP A 227 -3.56 -28.20 14.51
C ASP A 227 -3.87 -29.69 14.71
N ILE A 228 -2.86 -30.54 14.51
CA ILE A 228 -2.99 -31.99 14.69
C ILE A 228 -3.37 -32.39 16.12
N LYS A 229 -2.94 -31.61 17.13
CA LYS A 229 -3.21 -31.93 18.54
C LYS A 229 -4.69 -31.77 18.88
N GLN A 230 -5.38 -30.90 18.15
CA GLN A 230 -6.79 -30.61 18.38
C GLN A 230 -7.72 -31.24 17.34
N ALA A 231 -7.17 -31.86 16.28
CA ALA A 231 -7.92 -32.34 15.13
C ALA A 231 -9.22 -33.09 15.48
N LYS A 232 -9.18 -34.05 16.42
CA LYS A 232 -10.39 -34.79 16.85
C LYS A 232 -11.50 -33.87 17.36
N LYS A 233 -11.16 -32.92 18.23
CA LYS A 233 -12.11 -31.94 18.77
C LYS A 233 -12.53 -30.92 17.71
N SER A 234 -11.60 -30.49 16.86
CA SER A 234 -11.90 -29.62 15.71
C SER A 234 -12.91 -30.27 14.76
N PHE A 235 -12.83 -31.58 14.52
CA PHE A 235 -13.82 -32.32 13.72
C PHE A 235 -15.23 -32.20 14.30
N GLU A 236 -15.40 -32.48 15.59
CA GLU A 236 -16.70 -32.37 16.28
C GLU A 236 -17.27 -30.95 16.19
N VAL A 237 -16.42 -29.95 16.44
CA VAL A 237 -16.81 -28.54 16.41
C VAL A 237 -17.19 -28.09 15.01
N PHE A 238 -16.35 -28.39 14.01
CA PHE A 238 -16.60 -28.01 12.62
C PHE A 238 -17.81 -28.74 12.02
N ASP A 239 -18.10 -29.98 12.43
CA ASP A 239 -19.30 -30.66 11.94
C ASP A 239 -20.55 -30.04 12.53
N HIS A 240 -20.51 -29.65 13.81
CA HIS A 240 -21.59 -28.90 14.42
C HIS A 240 -21.82 -27.54 13.74
N ILE A 241 -20.74 -26.77 13.51
CA ILE A 241 -20.82 -25.48 12.78
C ILE A 241 -21.38 -25.69 11.38
N ARG A 242 -20.91 -26.71 10.65
CA ARG A 242 -21.41 -27.05 9.31
C ARG A 242 -22.90 -27.35 9.35
N LEU A 243 -23.38 -28.14 10.30
CA LEU A 243 -24.80 -28.48 10.46
C LEU A 243 -25.63 -27.24 10.81
N GLN A 244 -25.17 -26.37 11.70
CA GLN A 244 -25.82 -25.09 12.01
C GLN A 244 -25.90 -24.17 10.80
N CYS A 245 -24.85 -24.12 9.99
CA CYS A 245 -24.81 -23.29 8.79
C CYS A 245 -25.58 -23.91 7.61
N SER A 246 -25.85 -25.22 7.62
CA SER A 246 -26.48 -25.95 6.49
C SER A 246 -27.94 -25.58 6.21
N SER A 247 -28.62 -24.88 7.13
CA SER A 247 -29.93 -24.26 6.92
C SER A 247 -29.87 -22.98 6.07
N PHE A 248 -28.68 -22.41 5.86
CA PHE A 248 -28.44 -21.20 5.07
C PHE A 248 -27.81 -21.63 3.72
N SER A 249 -28.61 -21.77 2.67
CA SER A 249 -28.23 -22.14 1.27
C SER A 249 -27.03 -23.11 1.09
N LYS A 250 -27.33 -24.38 0.79
CA LYS A 250 -26.49 -25.59 0.80
C LYS A 250 -25.11 -25.61 0.06
N ASN A 251 -24.55 -24.53 -0.51
CA ASN A 251 -23.37 -24.60 -1.42
C ASN A 251 -22.16 -23.68 -1.09
N HIS A 252 -21.89 -23.34 0.18
CA HIS A 252 -20.89 -22.29 0.49
C HIS A 252 -19.88 -22.60 1.61
N ILE A 253 -19.71 -23.86 2.01
CA ILE A 253 -18.72 -24.27 3.03
C ILE A 253 -17.60 -25.09 2.39
N PHE A 254 -16.36 -24.63 2.54
CA PHE A 254 -15.15 -25.37 2.17
C PHE A 254 -14.52 -26.02 3.39
N ILE A 255 -14.08 -27.26 3.24
CA ILE A 255 -13.31 -27.99 4.25
C ILE A 255 -11.87 -28.07 3.73
N ASP A 256 -10.97 -27.33 4.38
CA ASP A 256 -9.57 -27.21 4.00
C ASP A 256 -8.67 -27.98 4.94
N TRP A 257 -8.02 -29.03 4.42
CA TRP A 257 -7.10 -29.87 5.15
C TRP A 257 -5.65 -29.58 4.75
N ALA A 258 -4.84 -29.18 5.72
CA ALA A 258 -3.40 -29.00 5.55
C ALA A 258 -2.71 -30.38 5.52
N ILE A 259 -1.92 -30.66 4.48
CA ILE A 259 -1.25 -31.96 4.35
C ILE A 259 -0.16 -32.18 5.40
N GLU A 260 0.29 -31.11 6.05
CA GLU A 260 1.19 -31.15 7.21
C GLU A 260 0.62 -31.97 8.38
N LEU A 261 -0.70 -32.18 8.41
CA LEU A 261 -1.40 -33.00 9.41
C LEU A 261 -1.34 -34.51 9.13
N GLY A 262 -0.85 -34.92 7.96
CA GLY A 262 -0.97 -36.28 7.47
C GLY A 262 -2.34 -36.59 6.85
N PRO A 263 -2.62 -37.85 6.50
CA PRO A 263 -3.82 -38.26 5.75
C PRO A 263 -5.12 -37.85 6.47
N PRO A 264 -6.06 -37.17 5.79
CA PRO A 264 -7.36 -36.87 6.39
C PRO A 264 -8.19 -38.13 6.58
N ASP A 265 -9.09 -38.12 7.56
CA ASP A 265 -10.13 -39.14 7.67
C ASP A 265 -11.22 -38.92 6.61
N LEU A 266 -11.11 -39.68 5.51
CA LEU A 266 -12.04 -39.64 4.38
C LEU A 266 -13.38 -40.33 4.64
N THR A 267 -13.54 -41.00 5.79
CA THR A 267 -14.81 -41.61 6.21
C THR A 267 -15.72 -40.63 6.95
N SER A 268 -15.15 -39.49 7.41
CA SER A 268 -15.87 -38.46 8.14
C SER A 268 -16.97 -37.75 7.32
N SER A 269 -17.90 -37.12 8.03
CA SER A 269 -18.91 -36.21 7.46
C SER A 269 -18.31 -34.91 6.90
N LEU A 270 -17.08 -34.58 7.29
CA LEU A 270 -16.29 -33.42 6.88
C LEU A 270 -15.22 -33.79 5.84
N LYS A 271 -15.62 -34.44 4.75
CA LYS A 271 -14.69 -34.79 3.68
C LYS A 271 -14.03 -33.52 3.10
N PRO A 272 -12.69 -33.42 3.11
CA PRO A 272 -12.00 -32.26 2.57
C PRO A 272 -12.31 -32.08 1.09
N ASN A 273 -12.75 -30.88 0.70
CA ASN A 273 -12.90 -30.48 -0.70
C ASN A 273 -11.75 -29.55 -1.13
N THR A 274 -10.90 -29.14 -0.18
CA THR A 274 -9.67 -28.40 -0.41
C THR A 274 -8.52 -29.09 0.33
N ILE A 275 -7.39 -29.21 -0.35
CA ILE A 275 -6.13 -29.69 0.21
C ILE A 275 -5.10 -28.58 0.07
N SER A 276 -4.45 -28.25 1.17
CA SER A 276 -3.50 -27.15 1.24
C SER A 276 -2.12 -27.57 1.73
N LEU A 277 -1.11 -26.82 1.31
CA LEU A 277 0.26 -26.94 1.79
C LEU A 277 0.86 -25.55 1.99
N HIS A 278 1.53 -25.35 3.11
CA HIS A 278 2.04 -24.07 3.59
C HIS A 278 3.53 -24.12 3.90
N GLU A 279 3.99 -25.19 4.53
CA GLU A 279 5.35 -25.31 5.08
C GLU A 279 6.24 -26.26 4.28
N PHE A 280 7.49 -25.84 4.08
CA PHE A 280 8.53 -26.65 3.43
C PHE A 280 9.07 -27.71 4.39
N LEU A 281 9.44 -28.86 3.85
CA LEU A 281 10.30 -29.81 4.57
C LEU A 281 11.76 -29.30 4.55
N PRO A 282 12.61 -29.72 5.51
CA PRO A 282 14.02 -29.35 5.51
C PRO A 282 14.72 -29.69 4.18
N GLY A 283 15.31 -28.69 3.53
CA GLY A 283 15.99 -28.84 2.24
C GLY A 283 15.07 -29.00 1.02
N GLU A 284 13.75 -28.91 1.19
CA GLU A 284 12.79 -29.02 0.09
C GLU A 284 12.80 -27.76 -0.79
N GLY A 285 13.04 -27.93 -2.09
CA GLY A 285 12.82 -26.89 -3.09
C GLY A 285 11.33 -26.73 -3.45
N LEU A 286 10.96 -25.58 -4.01
CA LEU A 286 9.55 -25.32 -4.36
C LEU A 286 8.99 -26.31 -5.40
N ASP A 287 9.81 -26.90 -6.27
CA ASP A 287 9.35 -27.92 -7.22
C ASP A 287 8.90 -29.20 -6.49
N LEU A 288 9.66 -29.63 -5.48
CA LEU A 288 9.33 -30.78 -4.64
C LEU A 288 8.13 -30.48 -3.74
N PHE A 289 8.04 -29.27 -3.19
CA PHE A 289 6.88 -28.78 -2.45
C PHE A 289 5.58 -28.92 -3.28
N LEU A 290 5.61 -28.46 -4.52
CA LEU A 290 4.43 -28.52 -5.41
C LEU A 290 4.10 -29.95 -5.84
N LYS A 291 5.11 -30.78 -6.12
CA LYS A 291 4.92 -32.22 -6.41
C LYS A 291 4.32 -32.95 -5.20
N ARG A 292 4.74 -32.63 -3.97
CA ARG A 292 4.20 -33.21 -2.75
C ARG A 292 2.71 -32.89 -2.60
N LEU A 293 2.31 -31.64 -2.87
CA LEU A 293 0.91 -31.25 -2.90
C LEU A 293 0.10 -31.97 -3.99
N GLU A 294 0.64 -32.06 -5.22
CA GLU A 294 -0.03 -32.76 -6.33
C GLU A 294 -0.21 -34.26 -6.04
N ASN A 295 0.86 -34.94 -5.62
CA ASN A 295 0.86 -36.37 -5.36
C ASN A 295 -0.06 -36.73 -4.20
N TYR A 296 -0.36 -35.79 -3.30
CA TYR A 296 -1.30 -36.01 -2.21
C TYR A 296 -2.71 -36.37 -2.71
N THR A 297 -3.06 -35.95 -3.93
CA THR A 297 -4.35 -36.31 -4.55
C THR A 297 -4.50 -37.81 -4.78
N HIS A 298 -3.42 -38.60 -4.83
CA HIS A 298 -3.48 -40.06 -4.95
C HIS A 298 -4.16 -40.74 -3.75
N ASN A 299 -4.22 -40.08 -2.59
CA ASN A 299 -4.93 -40.57 -1.42
C ASN A 299 -6.46 -40.51 -1.57
N PHE A 300 -6.96 -39.81 -2.60
CA PHE A 300 -8.39 -39.71 -2.89
C PHE A 300 -8.77 -40.74 -3.95
N SER A 301 -9.71 -41.63 -3.63
CA SER A 301 -10.20 -42.64 -4.58
C SER A 301 -10.87 -42.01 -5.82
N ALA A 302 -10.92 -42.74 -6.94
CA ALA A 302 -11.59 -42.28 -8.17
C ALA A 302 -13.10 -41.97 -8.00
N ALA A 303 -13.73 -42.48 -6.94
CA ALA A 303 -15.13 -42.22 -6.60
C ALA A 303 -15.34 -40.88 -5.87
N LEU A 304 -14.27 -40.23 -5.40
CA LEU A 304 -14.32 -38.89 -4.80
C LEU A 304 -13.97 -37.84 -5.85
N SER A 305 -14.68 -36.71 -5.84
CA SER A 305 -14.28 -35.54 -6.63
C SER A 305 -12.88 -35.12 -6.21
N ARG A 306 -11.99 -34.84 -7.19
CA ARG A 306 -10.65 -34.34 -6.89
C ARG A 306 -10.74 -33.06 -6.07
N PRO A 307 -9.98 -32.95 -4.96
CA PRO A 307 -10.00 -31.75 -4.14
C PRO A 307 -9.36 -30.58 -4.88
N HIS A 308 -9.76 -29.36 -4.51
CA HIS A 308 -9.06 -28.14 -4.90
C HIS A 308 -7.69 -28.09 -4.22
N LEU A 309 -6.63 -27.77 -4.96
CA LEU A 309 -5.27 -27.64 -4.42
C LEU A 309 -4.93 -26.20 -4.10
N LYS A 310 -4.43 -25.95 -2.88
CA LYS A 310 -4.05 -24.61 -2.41
C LYS A 310 -2.59 -24.59 -1.96
N ALA A 311 -1.72 -24.01 -2.76
CA ALA A 311 -0.31 -23.80 -2.40
C ALA A 311 -0.12 -22.42 -1.76
N SER A 312 0.38 -22.36 -0.52
CA SER A 312 0.69 -21.11 0.19
C SER A 312 2.09 -21.08 0.80
N PRO A 313 3.15 -21.27 -0.01
CA PRO A 313 4.53 -21.25 0.49
C PRO A 313 5.01 -19.83 0.84
N VAL A 314 6.00 -19.75 1.71
CA VAL A 314 6.85 -18.55 1.84
C VAL A 314 7.91 -18.57 0.73
N ILE A 315 7.91 -17.58 -0.15
CA ILE A 315 8.86 -17.48 -1.27
C ILE A 315 9.55 -16.12 -1.30
N SER A 316 10.76 -16.08 -1.85
CA SER A 316 11.61 -14.89 -1.81
C SER A 316 12.08 -14.40 -3.17
N THR A 317 12.01 -15.26 -4.20
CA THR A 317 12.57 -14.97 -5.53
C THR A 317 11.52 -14.91 -6.64
N TRP A 318 11.81 -14.16 -7.71
CA TRP A 318 10.98 -14.14 -8.91
C TRP A 318 10.88 -15.50 -9.60
N LYS A 319 11.95 -16.31 -9.56
CA LYS A 319 11.94 -17.67 -10.11
C LYS A 319 10.90 -18.55 -9.43
N GLU A 320 10.82 -18.50 -8.10
CA GLU A 320 9.81 -19.22 -7.33
C GLU A 320 8.39 -18.72 -7.64
N LEU A 321 8.20 -17.40 -7.77
CA LEU A 321 6.91 -16.82 -8.14
C LEU A 321 6.44 -17.29 -9.53
N ILE A 322 7.35 -17.29 -10.51
CA ILE A 322 7.07 -17.77 -11.87
C ILE A 322 6.70 -19.25 -11.84
N MET A 323 7.44 -20.07 -11.09
CA MET A 323 7.17 -21.51 -10.99
C MET A 323 5.80 -21.79 -10.33
N LEU A 324 5.41 -21.01 -9.30
CA LEU A 324 4.06 -21.07 -8.72
C LEU A 324 2.98 -20.74 -9.75
N TRP A 325 3.18 -19.68 -10.51
CA TRP A 325 2.25 -19.26 -11.54
C TRP A 325 2.09 -20.31 -12.65
N GLU A 326 3.20 -20.86 -13.14
CA GLU A 326 3.19 -21.95 -14.13
C GLU A 326 2.47 -23.19 -13.60
N TRP A 327 2.71 -23.55 -12.33
CA TRP A 327 2.02 -24.66 -11.69
C TRP A 327 0.50 -24.44 -11.60
N GLN A 328 0.05 -23.23 -11.26
CA GLN A 328 -1.38 -22.91 -11.20
C GLN A 328 -2.04 -22.97 -12.58
N ARG A 329 -1.34 -22.49 -13.62
CA ARG A 329 -1.84 -22.48 -15.00
C ARG A 329 -2.08 -23.86 -15.61
N LYS A 330 -1.48 -24.91 -15.08
CA LYS A 330 -1.73 -26.29 -15.54
C LYS A 330 -3.14 -26.77 -15.21
N ASP A 331 -3.75 -26.25 -14.14
CA ASP A 331 -5.15 -26.53 -13.78
C ASP A 331 -5.76 -25.32 -13.03
N PRO A 332 -6.07 -24.22 -13.75
CA PRO A 332 -6.42 -22.95 -13.13
C PRO A 332 -7.76 -22.98 -12.39
N LEU A 333 -8.62 -23.94 -12.74
CA LEU A 333 -9.91 -24.12 -12.09
C LEU A 333 -9.77 -24.84 -10.75
N ASN A 334 -8.76 -25.69 -10.56
CA ASN A 334 -8.62 -26.49 -9.34
C ASN A 334 -7.33 -26.22 -8.56
N ARG A 335 -6.56 -25.19 -8.93
CA ARG A 335 -5.35 -24.75 -8.23
C ARG A 335 -5.46 -23.29 -7.83
N SER A 336 -5.11 -23.00 -6.58
CA SER A 336 -4.89 -21.64 -6.08
C SER A 336 -3.49 -21.50 -5.52
N ILE A 337 -2.89 -20.34 -5.79
CA ILE A 337 -1.57 -19.96 -5.29
C ILE A 337 -1.69 -18.70 -4.43
N LEU A 338 -1.10 -18.78 -3.25
CA LEU A 338 -1.17 -17.73 -2.23
C LEU A 338 0.25 -17.53 -1.66
N PRO A 339 1.19 -17.01 -2.47
CA PRO A 339 2.57 -16.80 -2.03
C PRO A 339 2.59 -15.87 -0.82
N ARG A 340 3.46 -16.20 0.13
CA ARG A 340 3.72 -15.42 1.33
C ARG A 340 5.16 -14.89 1.29
N SER A 341 5.39 -13.76 1.90
CA SER A 341 6.68 -13.14 2.12
C SER A 341 6.70 -12.41 3.46
N PRO A 342 7.88 -12.22 4.08
CA PRO A 342 7.99 -11.50 5.36
C PRO A 342 7.60 -10.01 5.30
N ASN A 343 7.52 -9.44 4.10
CA ASN A 343 7.35 -8.01 3.86
C ASN A 343 6.15 -7.66 2.95
N GLY A 344 5.41 -8.66 2.45
CA GLY A 344 4.28 -8.44 1.56
C GLY A 344 4.63 -8.13 0.10
N GLN A 345 5.86 -8.44 -0.35
CA GLN A 345 6.34 -8.11 -1.70
C GLN A 345 5.50 -8.73 -2.83
N TRP A 346 4.74 -9.81 -2.55
CA TRP A 346 3.86 -10.48 -3.51
C TRP A 346 2.40 -10.08 -3.40
N SER A 347 2.07 -9.02 -2.63
CA SER A 347 0.69 -8.54 -2.49
C SER A 347 0.03 -8.17 -3.82
N TRP A 348 0.78 -7.53 -4.73
CA TRP A 348 0.29 -7.21 -6.08
C TRP A 348 -0.09 -8.47 -6.86
N PHE A 349 0.70 -9.55 -6.71
CA PHE A 349 0.47 -10.79 -7.42
C PHE A 349 -0.77 -11.51 -6.87
N ARG A 350 -0.98 -11.48 -5.55
CA ARG A 350 -2.21 -11.99 -4.94
C ARG A 350 -3.45 -11.22 -5.39
N GLN A 351 -3.36 -9.89 -5.51
CA GLN A 351 -4.43 -9.07 -6.08
C GLN A 351 -4.74 -9.46 -7.53
N LEU A 352 -3.71 -9.56 -8.39
CA LEU A 352 -3.88 -9.95 -9.79
C LEU A 352 -4.48 -11.35 -9.96
N MET A 353 -3.99 -12.32 -9.19
CA MET A 353 -4.45 -13.71 -9.27
C MET A 353 -5.84 -13.91 -8.68
N SER A 354 -6.33 -12.99 -7.83
CA SER A 354 -7.60 -13.17 -7.14
C SER A 354 -8.81 -13.33 -8.04
N LEU A 355 -8.80 -12.69 -9.22
CA LEU A 355 -9.86 -12.82 -10.22
C LEU A 355 -9.67 -14.03 -11.15
N LYS A 356 -8.60 -14.80 -10.95
CA LYS A 356 -8.20 -15.95 -11.78
C LYS A 356 -8.21 -17.27 -10.98
N GLN A 357 -8.65 -17.24 -9.72
CA GLN A 357 -8.67 -18.41 -8.84
C GLN A 357 -9.83 -18.37 -7.84
N LYS A 358 -10.22 -19.55 -7.30
CA LYS A 358 -11.42 -19.74 -6.49
C LYS A 358 -11.31 -19.23 -5.04
N ILE A 359 -10.11 -19.25 -4.45
CA ILE A 359 -9.92 -18.98 -3.02
C ILE A 359 -8.92 -17.84 -2.86
N ASN A 360 -9.36 -16.75 -2.21
CA ASN A 360 -8.53 -15.58 -1.92
C ASN A 360 -8.76 -15.08 -0.51
N PHE A 361 -7.78 -14.35 0.01
CA PHE A 361 -7.86 -13.81 1.36
C PHE A 361 -7.48 -12.34 1.36
N TRP A 362 -8.14 -11.57 2.20
CA TRP A 362 -7.81 -10.17 2.48
C TRP A 362 -7.53 -10.00 3.96
N LYS A 363 -6.91 -8.87 4.34
CA LYS A 363 -6.50 -8.62 5.73
C LYS A 363 -7.19 -7.41 6.35
N VAL A 364 -7.38 -7.55 7.66
CA VAL A 364 -7.55 -6.48 8.64
C VAL A 364 -6.29 -6.46 9.49
N SER A 365 -5.83 -5.29 9.94
CA SER A 365 -4.55 -5.18 10.66
C SER A 365 -3.42 -5.79 9.81
N GLN A 366 -2.60 -6.67 10.39
CA GLN A 366 -1.53 -7.37 9.68
C GLN A 366 -2.00 -8.61 8.90
N GLY A 367 -3.19 -9.12 9.19
CA GLY A 367 -3.71 -10.36 8.59
C GLY A 367 -2.93 -11.61 9.02
N SER A 368 -3.27 -12.75 8.41
CA SER A 368 -2.56 -14.02 8.63
C SER A 368 -1.33 -14.18 7.72
N ALA A 369 -1.16 -13.28 6.73
CA ALA A 369 0.03 -13.17 5.89
C ALA A 369 0.14 -11.74 5.33
N PHE A 370 1.36 -11.19 5.30
CA PHE A 370 1.61 -9.81 4.87
C PHE A 370 1.13 -9.52 3.43
N ASP A 371 1.22 -10.49 2.53
CA ASP A 371 0.83 -10.35 1.12
C ASP A 371 -0.69 -10.31 0.90
N GLN A 372 -1.52 -10.56 1.93
CA GLN A 372 -2.96 -10.36 1.81
C GLN A 372 -3.26 -8.89 1.47
N PRO A 373 -4.07 -8.59 0.44
CA PRO A 373 -4.51 -7.23 0.17
C PRO A 373 -5.37 -6.67 1.31
N THR A 374 -5.32 -5.36 1.49
CA THR A 374 -6.25 -4.64 2.39
C THR A 374 -7.65 -4.58 1.79
N LEU A 375 -8.65 -4.22 2.61
CA LEU A 375 -10.02 -4.03 2.16
C LEU A 375 -10.14 -3.04 0.98
N TYR A 376 -9.40 -1.92 1.02
CA TYR A 376 -9.37 -0.95 -0.09
C TYR A 376 -8.81 -1.58 -1.36
N GLN A 377 -7.68 -2.28 -1.26
CA GLN A 377 -7.06 -2.93 -2.41
C GLN A 377 -7.98 -3.97 -3.04
N THR A 378 -8.67 -4.77 -2.23
CA THR A 378 -9.65 -5.76 -2.69
C THR A 378 -10.84 -5.10 -3.39
N GLN A 379 -11.42 -4.05 -2.79
CA GLN A 379 -12.56 -3.32 -3.36
C GLN A 379 -12.19 -2.54 -4.64
N ALA A 380 -10.93 -2.12 -4.78
CA ALA A 380 -10.44 -1.37 -5.94
C ALA A 380 -10.29 -2.23 -7.21
N LEU A 381 -10.34 -3.55 -7.09
CA LEU A 381 -10.20 -4.44 -8.24
C LEU A 381 -11.43 -4.38 -9.16
N PRO A 382 -11.25 -4.34 -10.49
CA PRO A 382 -12.37 -4.50 -11.41
C PRO A 382 -12.89 -5.94 -11.38
N GLN A 383 -14.06 -6.19 -11.97
CA GLN A 383 -14.63 -7.56 -12.05
C GLN A 383 -13.77 -8.53 -12.88
N LYS A 384 -12.99 -8.00 -13.84
CA LYS A 384 -12.06 -8.78 -14.68
C LYS A 384 -10.83 -7.94 -15.00
N ILE A 385 -9.66 -8.56 -14.95
CA ILE A 385 -8.38 -7.95 -15.35
C ILE A 385 -7.84 -8.69 -16.58
N SER A 386 -7.75 -7.98 -17.71
CA SER A 386 -7.02 -8.44 -18.89
C SER A 386 -5.62 -7.82 -18.96
N THR A 387 -5.55 -6.52 -18.72
CA THR A 387 -4.33 -5.73 -18.73
C THR A 387 -4.29 -4.83 -17.51
N TRP A 388 -3.09 -4.38 -17.15
CA TRP A 388 -2.87 -3.61 -15.92
C TRP A 388 -1.62 -2.73 -16.04
N ALA A 389 -1.48 -1.79 -15.11
CA ALA A 389 -0.36 -0.85 -15.03
C ALA A 389 0.46 -1.05 -13.74
N ALA A 390 1.68 -0.55 -13.71
CA ALA A 390 2.52 -0.63 -12.51
C ALA A 390 3.29 0.65 -12.17
N LEU A 391 3.72 0.72 -10.91
CA LEU A 391 4.96 1.37 -10.51
C LEU A 391 6.02 0.28 -10.27
N LEU A 392 7.17 0.39 -10.93
CA LEU A 392 8.32 -0.51 -10.77
C LEU A 392 9.47 0.22 -10.06
N GLY A 393 10.04 -0.40 -9.03
CA GLY A 393 11.23 0.11 -8.33
C GLY A 393 11.44 -0.57 -6.99
N LYS A 394 12.38 -0.10 -6.17
CA LYS A 394 12.59 -0.62 -4.82
C LYS A 394 13.23 0.42 -3.89
N PRO A 395 12.63 0.75 -2.73
CA PRO A 395 11.31 0.32 -2.24
C PRO A 395 10.15 1.11 -2.88
N VAL A 396 8.93 0.54 -2.91
CA VAL A 396 7.74 1.22 -3.48
C VAL A 396 6.51 1.28 -2.59
N ALA A 397 6.53 0.64 -1.41
CA ALA A 397 5.37 0.58 -0.51
C ALA A 397 4.81 1.96 -0.07
N HIS A 398 5.67 2.97 0.00
CA HIS A 398 5.33 4.34 0.38
C HIS A 398 4.85 5.22 -0.80
N SER A 399 4.86 4.69 -2.02
CA SER A 399 4.60 5.49 -3.21
C SER A 399 3.14 5.87 -3.32
N LYS A 400 2.89 7.13 -3.72
CA LYS A 400 1.56 7.66 -4.01
C LYS A 400 1.09 7.33 -5.44
N THR A 401 1.96 6.79 -6.29
CA THR A 401 1.65 6.52 -7.71
C THR A 401 0.38 5.68 -7.92
N PRO A 402 0.13 4.58 -7.17
CA PRO A 402 -1.08 3.79 -7.38
C PRO A 402 -2.37 4.60 -7.22
N ILE A 403 -2.43 5.51 -6.24
CA ILE A 403 -3.62 6.37 -6.02
C ILE A 403 -3.65 7.55 -6.99
N GLU A 404 -2.51 8.18 -7.26
CA GLU A 404 -2.39 9.31 -8.19
C GLU A 404 -2.80 8.92 -9.62
N GLN A 405 -2.51 7.69 -10.06
CA GLN A 405 -2.87 7.20 -11.39
C GLN A 405 -4.17 6.36 -11.40
N GLN A 406 -4.82 6.17 -10.25
CA GLN A 406 -5.96 5.25 -10.12
C GLN A 406 -7.11 5.62 -11.06
N SER A 407 -7.53 6.88 -11.06
CA SER A 407 -8.66 7.36 -11.86
C SER A 407 -8.40 7.23 -13.36
N PHE A 408 -7.17 7.54 -13.80
CA PHE A 408 -6.74 7.42 -15.19
C PHE A 408 -6.84 5.97 -15.68
N PHE A 409 -6.25 5.01 -14.97
CA PHE A 409 -6.29 3.61 -15.39
C PHE A 409 -7.64 2.93 -15.15
N HIS A 410 -8.42 3.40 -14.17
CA HIS A 410 -9.79 2.92 -13.94
C HIS A 410 -10.69 3.13 -15.17
N PHE A 411 -10.53 4.25 -15.90
CA PHE A 411 -11.24 4.50 -17.16
C PHE A 411 -11.02 3.38 -18.18
N TYR A 412 -9.81 2.79 -18.20
CA TYR A 412 -9.44 1.68 -19.09
C TYR A 412 -9.65 0.29 -18.46
N LYS A 413 -10.32 0.20 -17.30
CA LYS A 413 -10.50 -1.05 -16.52
C LYS A 413 -9.18 -1.73 -16.14
N MET A 414 -8.10 -0.94 -16.05
CA MET A 414 -6.78 -1.42 -15.65
C MET A 414 -6.55 -1.08 -14.18
N PRO A 415 -6.25 -2.05 -13.31
CA PRO A 415 -5.70 -1.73 -12.00
C PRO A 415 -4.24 -1.26 -12.14
N ILE A 416 -3.76 -0.51 -11.15
CA ILE A 416 -2.35 -0.15 -11.02
C ILE A 416 -1.75 -0.74 -9.73
N PHE A 417 -0.60 -1.41 -9.85
CA PHE A 417 0.08 -2.03 -8.72
C PHE A 417 1.47 -1.45 -8.48
N ALA A 418 1.88 -1.34 -7.22
CA ALA A 418 3.27 -1.08 -6.87
C ALA A 418 4.02 -2.42 -6.74
N ILE A 419 5.11 -2.57 -7.49
CA ILE A 419 5.89 -3.81 -7.56
C ILE A 419 7.33 -3.51 -7.13
N GLU A 420 7.77 -4.18 -6.07
CA GLU A 420 9.16 -4.16 -5.67
C GLU A 420 10.01 -4.98 -6.65
N LEU A 421 10.97 -4.31 -7.29
CA LEU A 421 11.83 -4.90 -8.30
C LEU A 421 13.23 -4.28 -8.20
N SER A 422 14.26 -5.12 -8.06
CA SER A 422 15.66 -4.70 -8.08
C SER A 422 16.25 -4.76 -9.50
N GLU A 423 17.46 -4.22 -9.67
CA GLU A 423 18.12 -4.22 -10.98
C GLU A 423 18.49 -5.63 -11.46
N GLU A 424 18.79 -6.55 -10.55
CA GLU A 424 19.17 -7.93 -10.85
C GLU A 424 17.99 -8.75 -11.38
N ASP A 425 16.79 -8.50 -10.85
CA ASP A 425 15.58 -9.21 -11.23
C ASP A 425 14.92 -8.63 -12.48
N PHE A 426 15.32 -7.43 -12.92
CA PHE A 426 14.65 -6.66 -13.98
C PHE A 426 14.49 -7.45 -15.28
N SER A 427 15.56 -8.06 -15.77
CA SER A 427 15.56 -8.81 -17.05
C SER A 427 14.68 -10.06 -17.00
N LEU A 428 14.52 -10.68 -15.83
CA LEU A 428 13.63 -11.83 -15.63
C LEU A 428 12.16 -11.38 -15.48
N ALA A 429 11.94 -10.32 -14.71
CA ALA A 429 10.61 -9.89 -14.31
C ALA A 429 9.85 -9.23 -15.47
N ILE A 430 10.45 -8.35 -16.26
CA ILE A 430 9.71 -7.58 -17.28
C ILE A 430 8.99 -8.48 -18.31
N PRO A 431 9.62 -9.49 -18.92
CA PRO A 431 8.93 -10.41 -19.83
C PRO A 431 7.77 -11.16 -19.14
N PHE A 432 7.98 -11.60 -17.90
CA PHE A 432 6.95 -12.28 -17.10
C PHE A 432 5.77 -11.36 -16.78
N LEU A 433 6.02 -10.12 -16.37
CA LEU A 433 4.98 -9.13 -16.09
C LEU A 433 4.18 -8.80 -17.36
N PHE A 434 4.84 -8.70 -18.52
CA PHE A 434 4.17 -8.51 -19.80
C PHE A 434 3.23 -9.68 -20.13
N GLN A 435 3.68 -10.92 -19.94
CA GLN A 435 2.85 -12.13 -20.10
C GLN A 435 1.65 -12.15 -19.14
N LEU A 436 1.81 -11.58 -17.94
CA LEU A 436 0.72 -11.42 -16.97
C LEU A 436 -0.27 -10.31 -17.34
N GLY A 437 0.03 -9.48 -18.33
CA GLY A 437 -0.84 -8.40 -18.83
C GLY A 437 -0.36 -6.98 -18.54
N LEU A 438 0.89 -6.76 -18.08
CA LEU A 438 1.43 -5.42 -17.91
C LEU A 438 1.47 -4.68 -19.26
N ARG A 439 0.92 -3.46 -19.32
CA ARG A 439 0.94 -2.61 -20.53
C ARG A 439 1.50 -1.22 -20.31
N ALA A 440 1.47 -0.69 -19.09
CA ALA A 440 2.03 0.63 -18.78
C ALA A 440 2.76 0.58 -17.44
N ALA A 441 3.89 1.28 -17.32
CA ALA A 441 4.61 1.35 -16.05
C ALA A 441 5.24 2.71 -15.81
N ALA A 442 5.04 3.26 -14.62
CA ALA A 442 5.96 4.23 -14.04
C ALA A 442 7.19 3.49 -13.50
N VAL A 443 8.37 4.08 -13.62
CA VAL A 443 9.64 3.49 -13.18
C VAL A 443 10.34 4.46 -12.23
N THR A 444 10.73 3.97 -11.06
CA THR A 444 11.47 4.72 -10.06
C THR A 444 12.80 4.05 -9.73
N SER A 445 13.58 4.66 -8.84
CA SER A 445 14.85 4.12 -8.36
C SER A 445 14.70 2.66 -7.89
N PRO A 446 15.67 1.77 -8.18
CA PRO A 446 16.92 2.01 -8.93
C PRO A 446 16.79 1.82 -10.46
N LEU A 447 15.60 1.61 -11.01
CA LEU A 447 15.42 0.97 -12.32
C LEU A 447 15.47 1.89 -13.54
N LYS A 448 15.61 3.21 -13.38
CA LYS A 448 15.47 4.17 -14.50
C LYS A 448 16.53 3.97 -15.60
N LEU A 449 17.75 3.58 -15.22
CA LEU A 449 18.81 3.24 -16.17
C LEU A 449 18.53 1.90 -16.87
N LYS A 450 18.04 0.89 -16.14
CA LYS A 450 17.63 -0.41 -16.71
C LYS A 450 16.49 -0.25 -17.71
N ALA A 451 15.51 0.61 -17.40
CA ALA A 451 14.43 0.95 -18.32
C ALA A 451 14.96 1.65 -19.59
N PHE A 452 15.93 2.56 -19.45
CA PHE A 452 16.59 3.19 -20.59
C PHE A 452 17.31 2.16 -21.49
N GLN A 453 18.07 1.25 -20.88
CA GLN A 453 18.77 0.16 -21.61
C GLN A 453 17.77 -0.71 -22.36
N LEU A 454 16.68 -1.14 -21.70
CA LEU A 454 15.62 -1.96 -22.31
C LEU A 454 15.00 -1.29 -23.55
N VAL A 455 14.62 -0.01 -23.45
CA VAL A 455 14.01 0.73 -24.57
C VAL A 455 15.00 0.91 -25.72
N THR A 456 16.26 1.19 -25.40
CA THR A 456 17.31 1.38 -26.42
C THR A 456 17.61 0.08 -27.17
N GLU A 457 17.74 -1.03 -26.44
CA GLU A 457 17.95 -2.37 -27.03
C GLU A 457 16.78 -2.77 -27.93
N ASN A 458 15.53 -2.55 -27.46
CA ASN A 458 14.32 -2.83 -28.24
C ASN A 458 14.24 -1.97 -29.51
N HIS A 459 14.56 -0.68 -29.43
CA HIS A 459 14.62 0.22 -30.59
C HIS A 459 15.67 -0.24 -31.62
N HIS A 460 16.87 -0.63 -31.18
CA HIS A 460 17.90 -1.16 -32.08
C HIS A 460 17.55 -2.52 -32.69
N GLU A 461 16.76 -3.34 -32.00
CA GLU A 461 16.23 -4.57 -32.56
C GLU A 461 15.20 -4.28 -33.66
N LEU A 462 14.25 -3.37 -33.41
CA LEU A 462 13.25 -2.95 -34.38
C LEU A 462 13.89 -2.35 -35.64
N MET A 463 14.84 -1.42 -35.48
CA MET A 463 15.58 -0.81 -36.60
C MET A 463 16.33 -1.83 -37.47
N ARG A 464 16.73 -2.99 -36.91
CA ARG A 464 17.37 -4.07 -37.68
C ARG A 464 16.37 -4.96 -38.42
N GLN A 465 15.12 -5.03 -37.94
CA GLN A 465 14.06 -5.90 -38.47
C GLN A 465 13.21 -5.18 -39.53
N THR A 466 13.00 -3.86 -39.40
CA THR A 466 12.15 -3.08 -40.31
C THR A 466 12.96 -2.31 -41.35
N THR A 467 12.60 -2.46 -42.63
CA THR A 467 13.17 -1.69 -43.77
C THR A 467 12.52 -0.31 -43.97
N THR A 468 11.62 0.13 -43.08
CA THR A 468 10.82 1.36 -43.23
C THR A 468 11.21 2.43 -42.19
N GLU A 469 11.09 3.71 -42.58
CA GLU A 469 11.38 4.92 -41.78
C GLU A 469 10.43 5.15 -40.58
N ASN A 470 9.58 4.18 -40.22
CA ASN A 470 8.47 4.37 -39.27
C ASN A 470 8.78 3.96 -37.82
N VAL A 471 10.04 3.66 -37.47
CA VAL A 471 10.41 3.37 -36.08
C VAL A 471 10.43 4.67 -35.28
N PRO A 472 9.65 4.81 -34.18
CA PRO A 472 9.64 6.03 -33.38
C PRO A 472 11.04 6.37 -32.86
N ALA A 473 11.46 7.62 -33.06
CA ALA A 473 12.70 8.11 -32.49
C ALA A 473 12.68 8.02 -30.95
N LEU A 474 13.83 7.70 -30.37
CA LEU A 474 14.00 7.72 -28.92
C LEU A 474 13.79 9.14 -28.38
N ASN A 475 13.17 9.26 -27.21
CA ASN A 475 12.97 10.54 -26.54
C ASN A 475 14.35 11.23 -26.29
N PRO A 476 14.57 12.47 -26.75
CA PRO A 476 15.86 13.14 -26.63
C PRO A 476 16.37 13.29 -25.19
N GLU A 477 15.46 13.57 -24.25
CA GLU A 477 15.81 13.72 -22.83
C GLU A 477 16.19 12.38 -22.20
N ALA A 478 15.52 11.30 -22.58
CA ALA A 478 15.89 9.96 -22.16
C ALA A 478 17.30 9.58 -22.64
N LEU A 479 17.68 9.95 -23.87
CA LEU A 479 19.03 9.77 -24.41
C LEU A 479 20.07 10.62 -23.66
N GLU A 480 19.78 11.90 -23.45
CA GLU A 480 20.66 12.85 -22.77
C GLU A 480 20.96 12.39 -21.34
N PHE A 481 19.94 11.94 -20.61
CA PHE A 481 20.06 11.60 -19.19
C PHE A 481 20.25 10.11 -18.91
N LYS A 482 20.18 9.25 -19.94
CA LYS A 482 20.21 7.79 -19.81
C LYS A 482 19.23 7.27 -18.75
N SER A 483 18.03 7.84 -18.74
CA SER A 483 17.03 7.61 -17.69
C SER A 483 15.63 7.62 -18.29
N ILE A 484 14.87 6.55 -18.02
CA ILE A 484 13.44 6.43 -18.38
C ILE A 484 12.64 6.16 -17.11
N ASN A 485 11.60 6.96 -16.88
CA ASN A 485 10.72 6.84 -15.72
C ASN A 485 9.27 6.46 -16.12
N THR A 486 9.00 6.27 -17.41
CA THR A 486 7.66 6.02 -17.95
C THR A 486 7.76 5.07 -19.15
N LEU A 487 7.02 3.97 -19.10
CA LEU A 487 7.03 2.90 -20.10
C LEU A 487 5.63 2.58 -20.59
N ILE A 488 5.56 2.10 -21.84
CA ILE A 488 4.43 1.36 -22.40
C ILE A 488 4.97 0.11 -23.09
N LEU A 489 4.28 -1.02 -22.91
CA LEU A 489 4.63 -2.31 -23.47
C LEU A 489 3.50 -2.78 -24.38
N THR A 490 3.82 -3.22 -25.58
CA THR A 490 2.85 -3.76 -26.55
C THR A 490 3.36 -5.07 -27.15
N THR A 491 2.47 -5.83 -27.79
CA THR A 491 2.80 -7.09 -28.45
C THR A 491 3.66 -6.81 -29.67
N ASN A 492 4.75 -7.55 -29.84
CA ASN A 492 5.56 -7.50 -31.06
C ASN A 492 4.84 -8.31 -32.16
N SER A 493 4.55 -7.70 -33.31
CA SER A 493 3.83 -8.36 -34.41
C SER A 493 4.62 -9.50 -35.06
N GLU A 494 5.95 -9.48 -34.97
CA GLU A 494 6.86 -10.46 -35.58
C GLU A 494 7.25 -11.60 -34.61
N LYS A 495 7.10 -11.37 -33.29
CA LYS A 495 7.34 -12.36 -32.23
C LYS A 495 6.10 -12.50 -31.35
N PRO A 496 5.26 -13.55 -31.55
CA PRO A 496 4.02 -13.74 -30.80
C PRO A 496 4.16 -13.79 -29.27
N ASN A 497 5.38 -14.10 -28.80
CA ASN A 497 5.74 -14.16 -27.37
C ASN A 497 6.67 -13.02 -26.92
N GLY A 498 7.04 -12.11 -27.82
CA GLY A 498 7.86 -10.94 -27.55
C GLY A 498 7.04 -9.68 -27.28
N PHE A 499 7.70 -8.63 -26.82
CA PHE A 499 7.09 -7.32 -26.61
C PHE A 499 7.94 -6.22 -27.25
N GLU A 500 7.27 -5.14 -27.60
CA GLU A 500 7.88 -3.86 -27.91
C GLU A 500 7.70 -2.92 -26.73
N VAL A 501 8.67 -2.03 -26.51
CA VAL A 501 8.64 -1.11 -25.38
C VAL A 501 9.07 0.28 -25.80
N ILE A 502 8.21 1.24 -25.49
CA ILE A 502 8.45 2.66 -25.72
C ILE A 502 8.54 3.32 -24.35
N GLY A 503 9.44 4.29 -24.20
CA GLY A 503 9.60 5.00 -22.95
C GLY A 503 10.00 6.46 -23.10
N THR A 504 9.75 7.21 -22.03
CA THR A 504 10.10 8.62 -21.92
C THR A 504 10.57 8.96 -20.50
N ASN A 505 11.13 10.16 -20.33
CA ASN A 505 11.47 10.73 -19.04
C ASN A 505 10.57 11.94 -18.75
N THR A 506 9.84 11.90 -17.63
CA THR A 506 8.94 12.97 -17.19
C THR A 506 9.42 13.65 -15.90
N ASP A 507 10.58 13.24 -15.37
CA ASP A 507 11.17 13.89 -14.19
C ASP A 507 11.63 15.32 -14.53
N VAL A 508 11.96 15.58 -15.80
CA VAL A 508 12.42 16.89 -16.28
C VAL A 508 11.33 17.94 -16.10
N ASP A 509 10.12 17.64 -16.56
CA ASP A 509 8.94 18.49 -16.34
C ASP A 509 8.64 18.65 -14.86
N GLY A 510 8.72 17.56 -14.10
CA GLY A 510 8.47 17.57 -12.66
C GLY A 510 9.44 18.51 -11.92
N PHE A 511 10.72 18.42 -12.23
CA PHE A 511 11.73 19.29 -11.64
C PHE A 511 11.56 20.73 -12.10
N ALA A 512 11.33 20.97 -13.40
CA ALA A 512 11.09 22.30 -13.95
C ALA A 512 9.94 23.02 -13.22
N LYS A 513 8.83 22.32 -12.97
CA LYS A 513 7.69 22.84 -12.22
C LYS A 513 8.02 23.17 -10.76
N SER A 514 8.92 22.40 -10.17
CA SER A 514 9.35 22.58 -8.77
C SER A 514 10.20 23.82 -8.55
N VAL A 515 10.75 24.41 -9.62
CA VAL A 515 11.60 25.60 -9.58
C VAL A 515 11.08 26.73 -10.48
N GLU A 516 9.82 26.64 -10.93
CA GLU A 516 9.20 27.61 -11.85
C GLU A 516 9.07 29.00 -11.22
N PHE A 517 8.82 29.07 -9.91
CA PHE A 517 8.70 30.33 -9.17
C PHE A 517 10.04 31.07 -8.98
N ILE A 518 11.16 30.49 -9.39
CA ILE A 518 12.48 31.12 -9.33
C ILE A 518 12.63 31.96 -10.61
N GLU A 519 12.38 33.27 -10.51
CA GLU A 519 12.40 34.20 -11.65
C GLU A 519 13.83 34.45 -12.18
N GLU A 520 14.79 34.77 -11.30
CA GLU A 520 16.18 35.06 -11.67
C GLU A 520 17.14 33.90 -11.35
N LYS A 521 16.98 32.77 -12.04
CA LYS A 521 17.78 31.54 -11.83
C LYS A 521 19.29 31.73 -11.94
N ASN A 522 19.75 32.79 -12.62
CA ASN A 522 21.17 33.11 -12.81
C ASN A 522 21.74 34.04 -11.73
N SER A 523 20.90 34.77 -11.00
CA SER A 523 21.33 35.71 -9.94
C SER A 523 21.33 35.06 -8.56
N ILE A 524 20.57 33.97 -8.39
CA ILE A 524 20.35 33.32 -7.10
C ILE A 524 21.40 32.24 -6.86
N ARG A 525 21.96 32.23 -5.65
CA ARG A 525 22.91 31.20 -5.22
C ARG A 525 22.18 29.93 -4.78
N ILE A 526 22.32 28.87 -5.57
CA ILE A 526 21.63 27.59 -5.34
C ILE A 526 22.64 26.50 -5.02
N ALA A 527 22.45 25.82 -3.88
CA ALA A 527 23.17 24.61 -3.52
C ALA A 527 22.34 23.36 -3.81
N ILE A 528 22.99 22.27 -4.19
CA ILE A 528 22.38 20.95 -4.37
C ILE A 528 23.02 19.99 -3.38
N TRP A 529 22.21 19.40 -2.51
CA TRP A 529 22.63 18.29 -1.68
C TRP A 529 22.32 16.96 -2.39
N GLY A 530 23.36 16.26 -2.83
CA GLY A 530 23.23 15.01 -3.58
C GLY A 530 22.89 15.22 -5.05
N GLY A 531 21.95 14.44 -5.58
CA GLY A 531 21.57 14.55 -6.98
C GLY A 531 21.42 13.22 -7.70
N GLY A 532 22.23 12.20 -7.38
CA GLY A 532 22.12 10.86 -8.00
C GLY A 532 21.80 10.90 -9.51
N GLY A 533 20.76 10.17 -9.93
CA GLY A 533 20.25 10.20 -11.31
C GLY A 533 19.43 11.44 -11.70
N THR A 534 19.09 12.33 -10.76
CA THR A 534 18.40 13.61 -11.02
C THR A 534 19.35 14.77 -11.29
N LEU A 535 20.64 14.64 -10.95
CA LEU A 535 21.63 15.71 -11.10
C LEU A 535 21.72 16.25 -12.54
N PRO A 536 21.76 15.42 -13.59
CA PRO A 536 21.81 15.93 -14.97
C PRO A 536 20.61 16.84 -15.30
N ILE A 537 19.42 16.48 -14.82
CA ILE A 537 18.19 17.25 -14.99
C ILE A 537 18.30 18.59 -14.26
N ILE A 538 18.78 18.56 -13.01
CA ILE A 538 18.97 19.78 -12.22
C ILE A 538 19.96 20.71 -12.90
N LYS A 539 21.09 20.20 -13.38
CA LYS A 539 22.12 20.99 -14.07
C LYS A 539 21.66 21.56 -15.40
N LYS A 540 20.77 20.88 -16.13
CA LYS A 540 20.16 21.43 -17.36
C LYS A 540 19.27 22.64 -17.06
N ILE A 541 18.49 22.59 -15.99
CA ILE A 541 17.51 23.63 -15.65
C ILE A 541 18.14 24.76 -14.79
N LEU A 542 19.15 24.44 -13.98
CA LEU A 542 19.87 25.34 -13.08
C LEU A 542 21.40 25.19 -13.27
N PRO A 543 21.96 25.67 -14.39
CA PRO A 543 23.37 25.42 -14.74
C PRO A 543 24.37 25.98 -13.71
N HIS A 544 24.03 27.11 -13.07
CA HIS A 544 24.89 27.80 -12.09
C HIS A 544 24.79 27.26 -10.66
N SER A 545 23.98 26.21 -10.43
CA SER A 545 23.87 25.58 -9.13
C SER A 545 25.16 24.84 -8.74
N ILE A 546 25.47 24.82 -7.44
CA ILE A 546 26.67 24.19 -6.90
C ILE A 546 26.31 22.88 -6.21
N GLU A 547 27.04 21.81 -6.52
CA GLU A 547 26.73 20.46 -6.07
C GLU A 547 27.62 19.99 -4.92
N PHE A 548 26.99 19.45 -3.87
CA PHE A 548 27.63 18.82 -2.73
C PHE A 548 27.40 17.31 -2.75
N SER A 549 28.48 16.56 -2.57
CA SER A 549 28.45 15.11 -2.49
C SER A 549 27.93 14.63 -1.13
N VAL A 550 26.91 13.77 -1.15
CA VAL A 550 26.44 13.09 0.07
C VAL A 550 27.55 12.26 0.74
N ARG A 551 28.42 11.63 -0.06
CA ARG A 551 29.45 10.71 0.47
C ARG A 551 30.60 11.44 1.17
N SER A 552 31.06 12.54 0.60
CA SER A 552 32.22 13.26 1.11
C SER A 552 31.85 14.52 1.90
N GLY A 553 30.58 14.96 1.84
CA GLY A 553 30.14 16.25 2.39
C GLY A 553 30.75 17.46 1.68
N LYS A 554 31.55 17.24 0.64
CA LYS A 554 32.32 18.27 -0.07
C LYS A 554 31.67 18.60 -1.40
N GLU A 555 31.93 19.81 -1.84
CA GLU A 555 31.61 20.28 -3.18
C GLU A 555 32.28 19.39 -4.24
N ARG A 556 31.55 19.07 -5.32
CA ARG A 556 32.04 18.16 -6.35
C ARG A 556 32.94 18.82 -7.38
N ASP A 557 32.70 20.09 -7.74
CA ASP A 557 33.28 20.60 -8.98
C ASP A 557 33.43 22.13 -9.14
N SER A 558 33.59 22.92 -8.07
CA SER A 558 33.79 24.37 -8.26
C SER A 558 35.18 24.89 -7.87
N LYS A 559 35.55 25.94 -8.61
CA LYS A 559 36.67 26.84 -8.35
C LYS A 559 36.28 27.95 -7.35
N GLU A 560 35.03 28.00 -6.86
CA GLU A 560 34.48 29.08 -6.03
C GLU A 560 33.78 28.54 -4.79
N ILE A 561 34.25 28.93 -3.60
CA ILE A 561 33.60 28.56 -2.34
C ILE A 561 32.23 29.24 -2.26
N LEU A 562 31.15 28.46 -2.38
CA LEU A 562 29.80 28.98 -2.19
C LEU A 562 29.60 29.45 -0.74
N LYS A 563 29.55 30.76 -0.53
CA LYS A 563 29.10 31.36 0.74
C LYS A 563 27.63 31.76 0.61
N ASN A 564 26.82 31.32 1.58
CA ASN A 564 25.45 31.80 1.83
C ASN A 564 24.47 31.61 0.64
N PRO A 565 24.20 30.37 0.20
CA PRO A 565 23.15 30.15 -0.77
C PRO A 565 21.78 30.49 -0.19
N GLU A 566 20.89 30.99 -1.06
CA GLU A 566 19.53 31.35 -0.68
C GLU A 566 18.60 30.13 -0.75
N ILE A 567 18.91 29.21 -1.67
CA ILE A 567 18.10 28.01 -1.93
C ILE A 567 18.98 26.76 -1.81
N LEU A 568 18.49 25.78 -1.06
CA LEU A 568 19.03 24.43 -1.01
C LEU A 568 18.06 23.46 -1.70
N ILE A 569 18.54 22.78 -2.75
CA ILE A 569 17.84 21.67 -3.39
C ILE A 569 18.33 20.36 -2.75
N TRP A 570 17.44 19.70 -2.03
CA TRP A 570 17.70 18.39 -1.46
C TRP A 570 17.34 17.29 -2.47
N ALA A 571 18.34 16.84 -3.20
CA ALA A 571 18.24 15.79 -4.20
C ALA A 571 18.86 14.45 -3.72
N ALA A 572 19.13 14.35 -2.42
CA ALA A 572 19.64 13.16 -1.77
C ALA A 572 18.51 12.22 -1.33
N ALA A 573 18.91 11.04 -0.83
CA ALA A 573 17.99 10.14 -0.15
C ALA A 573 17.31 10.85 1.05
N PRO A 574 16.09 10.44 1.44
CA PRO A 574 15.34 11.09 2.53
C PRO A 574 16.06 11.01 3.88
N ASP A 575 16.95 10.04 4.07
CA ASP A 575 17.75 9.77 5.26
C ASP A 575 19.20 10.28 5.14
N ALA A 576 19.52 11.05 4.08
CA ALA A 576 20.87 11.54 3.86
C ALA A 576 21.24 12.68 4.82
N GLU A 577 22.11 12.40 5.79
CA GLU A 577 22.58 13.40 6.76
C GLU A 577 23.59 14.37 6.14
N PRO A 578 23.33 15.69 6.19
CA PRO A 578 24.33 16.69 5.83
C PRO A 578 25.38 16.81 6.94
N PRO A 579 26.63 17.21 6.62
CA PRO A 579 27.66 17.51 7.61
C PRO A 579 27.20 18.50 8.70
N SER A 580 27.81 18.46 9.88
CA SER A 580 27.48 19.38 11.00
C SER A 580 27.69 20.85 10.66
N ASP A 581 28.69 21.14 9.82
CA ASP A 581 28.97 22.48 9.29
C ASP A 581 28.45 22.70 7.87
N PHE A 582 27.42 21.93 7.49
CA PHE A 582 26.70 22.18 6.26
C PHE A 582 26.00 23.55 6.28
N ILE A 583 25.56 23.96 5.11
CA ILE A 583 25.19 25.31 4.72
C ILE A 583 24.10 25.95 5.64
N LYS A 584 24.47 26.86 6.54
CA LYS A 584 23.57 27.31 7.63
C LYS A 584 22.50 28.35 7.25
N ASP A 585 22.65 29.04 6.11
CA ASP A 585 21.86 30.24 5.79
C ASP A 585 20.76 30.15 4.69
N PRO A 586 20.41 29.01 4.05
CA PRO A 586 19.32 28.98 3.08
C PRO A 586 18.01 29.48 3.67
N THR A 587 17.30 30.35 2.95
CA THR A 587 15.94 30.79 3.32
C THR A 587 14.89 29.81 2.82
N LEU A 588 15.24 28.97 1.83
CA LEU A 588 14.37 28.00 1.20
C LEU A 588 15.07 26.65 1.01
N VAL A 589 14.37 25.58 1.40
CA VAL A 589 14.75 24.18 1.12
C VAL A 589 13.70 23.57 0.20
N ILE A 590 14.13 23.08 -0.96
CA ILE A 590 13.31 22.35 -1.94
C ILE A 590 13.74 20.88 -1.88
N ASP A 591 12.88 20.03 -1.35
CA ASP A 591 13.12 18.59 -1.28
C ASP A 591 12.55 17.92 -2.52
N LEU A 592 13.35 17.14 -3.24
CA LEU A 592 12.86 16.35 -4.38
C LEU A 592 12.14 15.08 -3.93
N ASN A 593 12.24 14.75 -2.64
CA ASN A 593 11.48 13.69 -2.00
C ASN A 593 10.16 14.22 -1.42
N TYR A 594 9.14 13.35 -1.40
CA TYR A 594 7.85 13.63 -0.78
C TYR A 594 7.59 12.84 0.50
N LYS A 595 8.56 12.03 0.95
CA LYS A 595 8.49 11.31 2.22
C LYS A 595 8.45 12.29 3.38
N GLU A 596 7.54 12.04 4.30
CA GLU A 596 7.37 12.88 5.48
C GLU A 596 8.46 12.64 6.54
N SER A 597 9.21 11.53 6.44
CA SER A 597 10.38 11.22 7.26
C SER A 597 11.68 11.87 6.75
N SER A 598 11.63 12.67 5.69
CA SER A 598 12.83 13.27 5.06
C SER A 598 13.56 14.19 6.02
N LEU A 599 14.86 13.97 6.22
CA LEU A 599 15.76 14.81 7.01
C LEU A 599 15.87 16.24 6.46
N ALA A 600 15.53 16.46 5.18
CA ALA A 600 15.39 17.80 4.62
C ALA A 600 14.40 18.67 5.42
N ARG A 601 13.36 18.05 6.00
CA ARG A 601 12.39 18.73 6.87
C ARG A 601 12.99 19.13 8.21
N ALA A 602 13.75 18.22 8.83
CA ALA A 602 14.44 18.50 10.08
C ALA A 602 15.50 19.59 9.88
N TYR A 603 16.21 19.54 8.74
CA TYR A 603 17.16 20.55 8.34
C TYR A 603 16.49 21.91 8.13
N ALA A 604 15.44 21.99 7.30
CA ALA A 604 14.72 23.24 7.09
C ALA A 604 14.21 23.85 8.40
N LYS A 605 13.72 23.00 9.32
CA LYS A 605 13.30 23.41 10.66
C LYS A 605 14.44 23.97 11.50
N SER A 606 15.62 23.34 11.49
CA SER A 606 16.76 23.76 12.32
C SER A 606 17.30 25.13 11.92
N ILE A 607 17.26 25.46 10.63
CA ILE A 607 17.69 26.77 10.10
C ILE A 607 16.53 27.76 9.89
N LYS A 608 15.30 27.41 10.30
CA LYS A 608 14.07 28.21 10.11
C LYS A 608 13.79 28.59 8.64
N ALA A 609 14.19 27.73 7.71
CA ALA A 609 13.94 27.90 6.28
C ALA A 609 12.50 27.50 5.93
N LYS A 610 11.97 28.11 4.87
CA LYS A 610 10.76 27.61 4.21
C LYS A 610 11.06 26.24 3.58
N TYR A 611 10.13 25.31 3.68
CA TYR A 611 10.25 23.98 3.09
C TYR A 611 9.24 23.78 1.96
N ILE A 612 9.70 23.30 0.80
CA ILE A 612 8.87 22.83 -0.31
C ILE A 612 9.09 21.33 -0.47
N SER A 613 7.99 20.58 -0.42
CA SER A 613 8.01 19.13 -0.60
C SER A 613 8.06 18.72 -2.06
N GLY A 614 8.69 17.58 -2.34
CA GLY A 614 8.71 16.94 -3.65
C GLY A 614 7.35 16.45 -4.15
N ASN A 615 6.27 16.68 -3.39
CA ASN A 615 4.91 16.44 -3.87
C ASN A 615 4.58 17.23 -5.15
N LEU A 616 5.15 18.44 -5.31
CA LEU A 616 4.94 19.24 -6.52
C LEU A 616 5.59 18.56 -7.74
N MET A 617 6.87 18.18 -7.62
CA MET A 617 7.58 17.38 -8.62
C MET A 617 6.80 16.12 -8.97
N PHE A 618 6.40 15.35 -7.94
CA PHE A 618 5.65 14.11 -8.07
C PHE A 618 4.34 14.28 -8.85
N LYS A 619 3.54 15.30 -8.53
CA LYS A 619 2.25 15.53 -9.21
C LYS A 619 2.44 15.93 -10.67
N GLU A 620 3.42 16.78 -10.97
CA GLU A 620 3.64 17.20 -12.37
C GLU A 620 4.23 16.06 -13.21
N GLN A 621 5.20 15.29 -12.70
CA GLN A 621 5.68 14.10 -13.43
C GLN A 621 4.54 13.11 -13.67
N ALA A 622 3.63 12.91 -12.71
CA ALA A 622 2.54 11.96 -12.83
C ALA A 622 1.50 12.43 -13.87
N LYS A 623 1.26 13.73 -13.96
CA LYS A 623 0.48 14.34 -15.03
C LYS A 623 1.13 14.12 -16.39
N LYS A 624 2.44 14.33 -16.51
CA LYS A 624 3.20 14.12 -17.76
C LYS A 624 3.25 12.67 -18.19
N GLN A 625 3.27 11.74 -17.24
CA GLN A 625 3.08 10.30 -17.51
C GLN A 625 1.73 10.03 -18.19
N ARG A 626 0.63 10.63 -17.70
CA ARG A 626 -0.69 10.51 -18.33
C ARG A 626 -0.72 11.12 -19.72
N GLU A 627 -0.10 12.29 -19.91
CA GLU A 627 0.03 12.93 -21.22
C GLU A 627 0.77 12.04 -22.23
N PHE A 628 1.81 11.32 -21.80
CA PHE A 628 2.51 10.34 -22.62
C PHE A 628 1.66 9.10 -22.94
N TRP A 629 0.93 8.57 -21.95
CA TRP A 629 0.13 7.36 -22.12
C TRP A 629 -1.15 7.58 -22.93
N LEU A 630 -1.79 8.74 -22.81
CA LEU A 630 -3.09 9.03 -23.43
C LEU A 630 -3.14 8.76 -24.95
N PRO A 631 -2.22 9.28 -25.80
CA PRO A 631 -2.24 9.00 -27.23
C PRO A 631 -1.95 7.53 -27.57
N LEU A 632 -1.26 6.81 -26.68
CA LEU A 632 -0.90 5.40 -26.84
C LEU A 632 -1.88 4.44 -26.15
N SER A 633 -2.99 4.95 -25.60
CA SER A 633 -3.95 4.16 -24.83
C SER A 633 -4.66 3.08 -25.65
N HIS A 634 -4.66 3.18 -26.99
CA HIS A 634 -5.10 2.12 -27.89
C HIS A 634 -4.27 0.82 -27.75
N LEU A 635 -3.04 0.91 -27.23
CA LEU A 635 -2.16 -0.24 -26.94
C LEU A 635 -2.46 -0.91 -25.58
N PHE A 636 -3.35 -0.33 -24.77
CA PHE A 636 -3.73 -0.90 -23.48
C PHE A 636 -4.62 -2.13 -23.60
N THR A 637 -5.30 -2.28 -24.73
CA THR A 637 -6.11 -3.46 -25.02
C THR A 637 -5.27 -4.51 -25.72
N THR A 638 -5.38 -5.75 -25.28
CA THR A 638 -5.07 -6.87 -26.16
C THR A 638 -6.14 -6.86 -27.25
N ASN A 639 -5.82 -6.41 -28.47
CA ASN A 639 -6.69 -6.73 -29.62
C ASN A 639 -6.96 -8.24 -29.55
N LYS A 640 -8.24 -8.60 -29.48
CA LYS A 640 -8.69 -9.99 -29.42
C LYS A 640 -8.52 -10.67 -30.76
#